data_AF-A0A7K4CY71-F1
#
_entry.id   AF-A0A7K4CY71-F1
#
_cell.length_a   1.000
_cell.length_b   1.000
_cell.length_c   1.000
_cell.angle_alpha   90.00
_cell.angle_beta   90.00
_cell.angle_gamma   90.00
#
_symmetry.space_group_name_H-M   'P 1'
#
loop_
_entity.id
_entity.type
_entity.pdbx_description
1 polymer ?
#
loop_
_entity_poly.entity_id
_entity_poly.type
_entity_poly.pdbx_seq_one_letter_code
_entity_poly.pdbx_strand_id
1 'polypeptide(L)'
;MSETSSAGTESGKESLSVVMKTTSTKRVVTGGVIYTMTDILGSIFFTIYTMAVARLSDHDASVLTVVSTFQYMLKVFALLCFTGAGAKFIAEYLERDKHEARKYGISACKYNFLLFGLPIIGIAIVMFYFKLLGGDLVEIQAYFILIFLVTIDRLKTNSDTYLTAYQRYDLYAISWGVPYGAMYLVAFILIPVMGVIGPLIAWTVGELVMLAWSTYYVKKISDFPLRDLVSWRREFKLFRKMFSFNFLYSLANLCFSLLTTTLLITIGANLGILSDAEVQSLGVVSTFSNILINIFGIVAGIQPAISQAFALKNKKLMENYFLASVKFPVMMCIAVVTFFLVFAEEMLGIFYSNRYIVIGLLIMAFLIPSYAFGSFASRYDNILAGIGRPETAIIPWFLGMGVALAGIICTGLVLPRNAYLIHNVFSVQVDGVWKDIDYGITITFIWCLAFQAIGLVIPGIWIVYIAVKVLGIRVPRAYVSRPAASAAITAGILATFKIFVPFKQILESLLGIDAGGIVYTIIMVFGGVLLYLTFEVLLGGFNRDDGRFWRSVVGTIPLVRALLLPVFAWGKFCLQHVPRGLRVPDYAWITSTRKEEMGQGMEFAINDDFSARYNDKIPASRSVEFSVSITGVKNPYHHVVVYPKIDMRRIDEGTVYLDKIERDTTIPIKFMLPAAIHPGHHELYIDVEMFTASKPGMDADRMKRRAWISRAFDFSFAWFDEKIRYVTVE
;
A
#
# COMPACT_ATOMS: atom_id res chain seq x y z
N MET A 1 15.13 31.67 52.81
CA MET A 1 14.30 30.56 53.33
C MET A 1 13.17 30.30 52.35
N SER A 2 13.14 29.10 51.77
CA SER A 2 12.01 28.29 51.22
C SER A 2 11.01 28.96 50.27
N GLU A 3 10.92 28.56 49.00
CA GLU A 3 10.09 27.44 48.48
C GLU A 3 8.61 27.57 48.87
N THR A 4 7.63 27.69 47.96
CA THR A 4 7.06 26.62 47.08
C THR A 4 5.89 27.23 46.27
N SER A 5 5.84 27.01 44.95
CA SER A 5 4.96 26.08 44.21
C SER A 5 3.60 26.65 43.73
N SER A 6 3.50 26.84 42.41
CA SER A 6 2.30 26.49 41.63
C SER A 6 2.67 26.37 40.14
N ALA A 7 3.59 25.45 39.83
CA ALA A 7 3.74 24.93 38.47
C ALA A 7 2.78 23.73 38.34
N GLY A 8 1.59 23.99 37.83
CA GLY A 8 0.57 22.98 37.60
C GLY A 8 -0.22 23.31 36.34
N THR A 9 -0.28 22.35 35.43
CA THR A 9 -1.23 22.22 34.31
C THR A 9 -1.09 23.13 33.08
N GLU A 10 -0.02 22.98 32.29
CA GLU A 10 -0.05 23.34 30.86
C GLU A 10 0.56 22.31 29.88
N SER A 11 1.04 21.14 30.31
CA SER A 11 1.66 20.16 29.38
C SER A 11 0.69 19.29 28.56
N GLY A 12 -0.63 19.51 28.67
CA GLY A 12 -1.66 18.70 28.01
C GLY A 12 -2.23 19.28 26.71
N LYS A 13 -2.13 20.61 26.50
CA LYS A 13 -2.78 21.29 25.36
C LYS A 13 -1.83 21.64 24.21
N GLU A 14 -0.52 21.53 24.39
CA GLU A 14 0.43 21.53 23.27
C GLU A 14 0.45 20.18 22.50
N SER A 15 -0.33 19.18 22.92
CA SER A 15 -0.09 17.76 22.60
C SER A 15 -0.73 17.17 21.34
N LEU A 16 -1.64 17.86 20.64
CA LEU A 16 -2.30 17.29 19.43
C LEU A 16 -2.18 18.17 18.20
N SER A 17 -2.28 19.49 18.33
CA SER A 17 -2.16 20.43 17.20
C SER A 17 -0.73 20.52 16.66
N VAL A 18 0.28 20.38 17.51
CA VAL A 18 1.70 20.35 17.13
C VAL A 18 2.07 18.96 16.58
N VAL A 19 1.58 17.89 17.22
CA VAL A 19 1.75 16.49 16.77
C VAL A 19 1.00 16.19 15.47
N MET A 20 0.00 17.00 15.08
CA MET A 20 -0.60 16.94 13.75
C MET A 20 0.19 17.72 12.67
N LYS A 21 1.17 18.54 13.07
CA LYS A 21 1.94 19.43 12.18
C LYS A 21 3.34 18.90 11.84
N THR A 22 4.02 18.11 12.69
CA THR A 22 5.43 17.68 12.46
C THR A 22 5.62 16.34 11.71
N THR A 23 6.37 16.34 10.60
CA THR A 23 6.51 15.21 9.65
C THR A 23 7.43 14.07 10.13
N SER A 24 7.04 12.80 9.94
CA SER A 24 7.88 11.61 10.20
C SER A 24 7.62 10.48 9.19
N THR A 25 8.62 9.63 8.94
CA THR A 25 8.49 8.40 8.12
C THR A 25 7.30 7.54 8.56
N LYS A 26 7.09 7.46 9.88
CA LYS A 26 5.94 6.76 10.46
C LYS A 26 4.61 7.35 9.99
N ARG A 27 4.47 8.69 9.94
CA ARG A 27 3.24 9.34 9.47
C ARG A 27 2.98 9.07 7.99
N VAL A 28 4.01 9.20 7.14
CA VAL A 28 3.88 8.96 5.69
C VAL A 28 3.40 7.53 5.42
N VAL A 29 4.03 6.54 6.07
CA VAL A 29 3.64 5.13 5.87
C VAL A 29 2.32 4.79 6.58
N THR A 30 2.01 5.37 7.75
CA THR A 30 0.70 5.16 8.39
C THR A 30 -0.42 5.72 7.54
N GLY A 31 -0.28 6.94 7.03
CA GLY A 31 -1.22 7.53 6.09
C GLY A 31 -1.35 6.71 4.81
N GLY A 32 -0.23 6.21 4.28
CA GLY A 32 -0.23 5.30 3.14
C GLY A 32 -0.90 3.94 3.41
N VAL A 33 -0.72 3.36 4.59
CA VAL A 33 -1.41 2.11 4.97
C VAL A 33 -2.91 2.35 5.06
N ILE A 34 -3.35 3.44 5.69
CA ILE A 34 -4.76 3.82 5.73
C ILE A 34 -5.29 3.99 4.31
N TYR A 35 -4.56 4.70 3.45
CA TYR A 35 -4.88 4.90 2.04
C TYR A 35 -5.04 3.56 1.29
N THR A 36 -4.05 2.67 1.37
CA THR A 36 -4.11 1.35 0.74
C THR A 36 -5.29 0.52 1.28
N MET A 37 -5.58 0.58 2.58
CA MET A 37 -6.72 -0.16 3.15
C MET A 37 -8.06 0.40 2.67
N THR A 38 -8.22 1.73 2.64
CA THR A 38 -9.45 2.34 2.11
C THR A 38 -9.61 2.06 0.62
N ASP A 39 -8.52 2.05 -0.14
CA ASP A 39 -8.53 1.73 -1.57
C ASP A 39 -8.86 0.27 -1.83
N ILE A 40 -8.31 -0.67 -1.05
CA ILE A 40 -8.66 -2.10 -1.15
C ILE A 40 -10.14 -2.31 -0.82
N LEU A 41 -10.65 -1.68 0.24
CA LEU A 41 -12.09 -1.73 0.56
C LEU A 41 -12.94 -1.13 -0.57
N GLY A 42 -12.50 0.00 -1.12
CA GLY A 42 -13.12 0.62 -2.29
C GLY A 42 -13.13 -0.30 -3.50
N SER A 43 -12.02 -1.00 -3.76
CA SER A 43 -11.91 -2.00 -4.83
C SER A 43 -12.81 -3.20 -4.62
N ILE A 44 -12.99 -3.68 -3.38
CA ILE A 44 -13.94 -4.76 -3.07
C ILE A 44 -15.37 -4.31 -3.39
N PHE A 45 -15.77 -3.11 -2.95
CA PHE A 45 -17.09 -2.57 -3.29
C PHE A 45 -17.24 -2.30 -4.78
N PHE A 46 -16.19 -1.86 -5.45
CA PHE A 46 -16.16 -1.73 -6.91
C PHE A 46 -16.36 -3.08 -7.60
N THR A 47 -15.70 -4.14 -7.14
CA THR A 47 -15.89 -5.51 -7.66
C THR A 47 -17.32 -6.02 -7.43
N ILE A 48 -17.93 -5.75 -6.27
CA ILE A 48 -19.34 -6.08 -6.01
C ILE A 48 -20.26 -5.30 -6.97
N TYR A 49 -19.97 -4.02 -7.19
CA TYR A 49 -20.67 -3.20 -8.17
C TYR A 49 -20.53 -3.76 -9.59
N THR A 50 -19.33 -4.16 -10.03
CA THR A 50 -19.12 -4.69 -11.38
C THR A 50 -19.84 -6.03 -11.60
N MET A 51 -20.05 -6.83 -10.54
CA MET A 51 -20.92 -8.02 -10.62
C MET A 51 -22.36 -7.67 -11.01
N ALA A 52 -22.90 -6.55 -10.52
CA ALA A 52 -24.23 -6.08 -10.91
C ALA A 52 -24.22 -5.49 -12.33
N VAL A 53 -23.16 -4.77 -12.72
CA VAL A 53 -22.99 -4.26 -14.09
C VAL A 53 -22.93 -5.41 -15.10
N ALA A 54 -22.27 -6.52 -14.77
CA ALA A 54 -22.17 -7.70 -15.64
C ALA A 54 -23.53 -8.40 -15.91
N ARG A 55 -24.60 -8.00 -15.22
CA ARG A 55 -25.98 -8.49 -15.43
C ARG A 55 -26.83 -7.55 -16.28
N LEU A 56 -26.33 -6.36 -16.62
CA LEU A 56 -26.98 -5.44 -17.55
C LEU A 56 -26.83 -5.93 -18.99
N SER A 57 -27.51 -5.28 -19.92
CA SER A 57 -27.25 -5.48 -21.35
C SER A 57 -25.80 -5.11 -21.67
N ASP A 58 -25.19 -5.76 -22.67
CA ASP A 58 -23.79 -5.50 -23.04
C ASP A 58 -23.56 -4.03 -23.40
N HIS A 59 -24.54 -3.39 -24.04
CA HIS A 59 -24.54 -1.96 -24.36
C HIS A 59 -24.54 -1.08 -23.11
N ASP A 60 -25.49 -1.28 -22.19
CA ASP A 60 -25.60 -0.49 -20.95
C ASP A 60 -24.35 -0.65 -20.07
N ALA A 61 -23.84 -1.88 -19.97
CA ALA A 61 -22.62 -2.20 -19.24
C ALA A 61 -21.38 -1.54 -19.88
N SER A 62 -21.31 -1.53 -21.22
CA SER A 62 -20.26 -0.85 -21.98
C SER A 62 -20.29 0.66 -21.73
N VAL A 63 -21.47 1.31 -21.81
CA VAL A 63 -21.62 2.76 -21.56
C VAL A 63 -21.18 3.12 -20.14
N LEU A 64 -21.62 2.38 -19.12
CA LEU A 64 -21.19 2.61 -17.73
C LEU A 64 -19.68 2.43 -17.55
N THR A 65 -19.10 1.42 -18.20
CA THR A 65 -17.65 1.15 -18.15
C THR A 65 -16.88 2.30 -18.80
N VAL A 66 -17.28 2.73 -20.00
CA VAL A 66 -16.66 3.83 -20.73
C VAL A 66 -16.75 5.13 -19.92
N VAL A 67 -17.92 5.48 -19.38
CA VAL A 67 -18.10 6.71 -18.59
C VAL A 67 -17.29 6.67 -17.29
N SER A 68 -17.27 5.54 -16.58
CA SER A 68 -16.42 5.35 -15.39
C SER A 68 -14.94 5.49 -15.73
N THR A 69 -14.48 4.89 -16.84
CA THR A 69 -13.09 4.98 -17.29
C THR A 69 -12.74 6.41 -17.73
N PHE A 70 -13.62 7.12 -18.43
CA PHE A 70 -13.44 8.53 -18.76
C PHE A 70 -13.36 9.39 -17.50
N GLN A 71 -14.27 9.19 -16.54
CA GLN A 71 -14.23 9.88 -15.25
C GLN A 71 -12.89 9.63 -14.55
N TYR A 72 -12.43 8.38 -14.48
CA TYR A 72 -11.15 8.02 -13.87
C TYR A 72 -9.97 8.66 -14.62
N MET A 73 -9.93 8.59 -15.95
CA MET A 73 -8.88 9.21 -16.77
C MET A 73 -8.82 10.73 -16.54
N LEU A 74 -9.98 11.40 -16.55
CA LEU A 74 -10.10 12.84 -16.32
C LEU A 74 -9.79 13.24 -14.86
N LYS A 75 -10.02 12.34 -13.90
CA LYS A 75 -9.58 12.46 -12.50
C LYS A 75 -8.07 12.38 -12.39
N VAL A 76 -7.47 11.33 -12.93
CA VAL A 76 -6.02 11.09 -12.90
C VAL A 76 -5.26 12.24 -13.57
N PHE A 77 -5.75 12.71 -14.71
CA PHE A 77 -5.19 13.87 -15.41
C PHE A 77 -5.11 15.10 -14.50
N ALA A 78 -6.07 15.32 -13.60
CA ALA A 78 -6.13 16.50 -12.73
C ALA A 78 -5.50 16.34 -11.35
N LEU A 79 -5.64 15.16 -10.74
CA LEU A 79 -4.94 14.82 -9.50
C LEU A 79 -3.43 14.96 -9.70
N LEU A 80 -2.95 14.72 -10.92
CA LEU A 80 -1.55 14.76 -11.29
C LEU A 80 -1.17 16.08 -12.01
N CYS A 81 -2.13 17.00 -12.15
CA CYS A 81 -1.92 18.41 -12.48
C CYS A 81 -1.44 19.20 -11.25
N PHE A 82 -1.87 20.46 -11.13
CA PHE A 82 -1.33 21.40 -10.16
C PHE A 82 -1.54 20.97 -8.71
N THR A 83 -2.33 19.93 -8.45
CA THR A 83 -2.40 19.24 -7.15
C THR A 83 -1.04 18.67 -6.74
N GLY A 84 -0.37 17.90 -7.61
CA GLY A 84 0.95 17.31 -7.32
C GLY A 84 2.06 18.37 -7.22
N ALA A 85 2.08 19.32 -8.16
CA ALA A 85 3.02 20.45 -8.11
C ALA A 85 2.77 21.36 -6.89
N GLY A 86 1.51 21.63 -6.58
CA GLY A 86 1.09 22.39 -5.40
C GLY A 86 1.51 21.68 -4.13
N ALA A 87 1.23 20.39 -3.99
CA ALA A 87 1.64 19.57 -2.85
C ALA A 87 3.15 19.61 -2.63
N LYS A 88 3.92 19.42 -3.70
CA LYS A 88 5.39 19.54 -3.69
C LYS A 88 5.84 20.91 -3.18
N PHE A 89 5.44 22.00 -3.84
CA PHE A 89 5.96 23.33 -3.51
C PHE A 89 5.47 23.81 -2.15
N ILE A 90 4.21 23.54 -1.78
CA ILE A 90 3.75 23.82 -0.41
C ILE A 90 4.62 23.06 0.59
N ALA A 91 4.88 21.76 0.40
CA ALA A 91 5.71 20.97 1.31
C ALA A 91 7.17 21.46 1.42
N GLU A 92 7.77 21.94 0.32
CA GLU A 92 9.12 22.52 0.33
C GLU A 92 9.23 23.78 1.19
N TYR A 93 8.19 24.62 1.18
CA TYR A 93 8.17 25.91 1.86
C TYR A 93 7.45 25.87 3.22
N LEU A 94 6.67 24.84 3.53
CA LEU A 94 5.82 24.80 4.73
C LEU A 94 6.62 25.00 6.03
N GLU A 95 7.80 24.38 6.11
CA GLU A 95 8.71 24.48 7.27
C GLU A 95 9.69 25.66 7.19
N ARG A 96 9.81 26.30 6.02
CA ARG A 96 10.79 27.36 5.77
C ARG A 96 10.19 28.75 5.79
N ASP A 97 9.09 28.91 5.07
CA ASP A 97 8.37 30.15 4.86
C ASP A 97 6.90 29.84 4.56
N LYS A 98 6.07 29.94 5.61
CA LYS A 98 4.63 29.71 5.50
C LYS A 98 3.93 30.70 4.57
N HIS A 99 4.47 31.91 4.42
CA HIS A 99 3.88 32.92 3.54
C HIS A 99 4.11 32.57 2.07
N GLU A 100 5.31 32.11 1.71
CA GLU A 100 5.57 31.56 0.37
C GLU A 100 4.79 30.27 0.11
N ALA A 101 4.72 29.35 1.07
CA ALA A 101 3.89 28.15 0.95
C ALA A 101 2.42 28.47 0.62
N ARG A 102 1.87 29.50 1.25
CA ARG A 102 0.52 29.99 0.98
C ARG A 102 0.34 30.52 -0.45
N LYS A 103 1.31 31.29 -0.97
CA LYS A 103 1.28 31.79 -2.36
C LYS A 103 1.24 30.64 -3.35
N TYR A 104 2.08 29.62 -3.14
CA TYR A 104 2.09 28.41 -3.97
C TYR A 104 0.76 27.66 -3.91
N GLY A 105 0.13 27.55 -2.74
CA GLY A 105 -1.18 26.90 -2.62
C GLY A 105 -2.32 27.63 -3.35
N ILE A 106 -2.40 28.96 -3.22
CA ILE A 106 -3.40 29.76 -3.95
C ILE A 106 -3.17 29.66 -5.46
N SER A 107 -1.91 29.77 -5.90
CA SER A 107 -1.53 29.62 -7.31
C SER A 107 -1.87 28.22 -7.85
N ALA A 108 -1.61 27.17 -7.08
CA ALA A 108 -1.95 25.79 -7.46
C ALA A 108 -3.45 25.63 -7.69
N CYS A 109 -4.28 26.04 -6.73
CA CYS A 109 -5.75 25.94 -6.85
C CYS A 109 -6.29 26.73 -8.06
N LYS A 110 -5.76 27.94 -8.26
CA LYS A 110 -6.11 28.79 -9.42
C LYS A 110 -5.77 28.10 -10.73
N TYR A 111 -4.52 27.68 -10.91
CA TYR A 111 -4.07 27.11 -12.17
C TYR A 111 -4.68 25.73 -12.41
N ASN A 112 -4.91 24.93 -11.36
CA ASN A 112 -5.64 23.66 -11.43
C ASN A 112 -7.02 23.85 -12.05
N PHE A 113 -7.81 24.78 -11.51
CA PHE A 113 -9.17 25.01 -12.00
C PHE A 113 -9.20 25.68 -13.37
N LEU A 114 -8.42 26.74 -13.60
CA LEU A 114 -8.52 27.52 -14.83
C LEU A 114 -7.89 26.85 -16.05
N LEU A 115 -6.73 26.19 -15.90
CA LEU A 115 -5.98 25.66 -17.04
C LEU A 115 -6.28 24.20 -17.35
N PHE A 116 -6.80 23.46 -16.37
CA PHE A 116 -7.13 22.06 -16.55
C PHE A 116 -8.60 21.80 -16.25
N GLY A 117 -9.15 22.36 -15.18
CA GLY A 117 -10.56 22.21 -14.85
C GLY A 117 -11.51 22.67 -15.96
N LEU A 118 -11.39 23.93 -16.41
CA LEU A 118 -12.26 24.48 -17.46
C LEU A 118 -12.14 23.73 -18.80
N PRO A 119 -10.93 23.43 -19.33
CA PRO A 119 -10.83 22.63 -20.55
C PRO A 119 -11.44 21.24 -20.43
N ILE A 120 -11.29 20.55 -19.30
CA ILE A 120 -11.86 19.20 -19.11
C ILE A 120 -13.39 19.26 -19.01
N ILE A 121 -13.94 20.27 -18.33
CA ILE A 121 -15.38 20.53 -18.32
C ILE A 121 -15.86 20.80 -19.75
N GLY A 122 -15.11 21.58 -20.54
CA GLY A 122 -15.37 21.83 -21.95
C GLY A 122 -15.39 20.54 -22.79
N ILE A 123 -14.42 19.64 -22.59
CA ILE A 123 -14.40 18.31 -23.25
C ILE A 123 -15.65 17.51 -22.89
N ALA A 124 -16.04 17.45 -21.62
CA ALA A 124 -17.24 16.75 -21.19
C ALA A 124 -18.52 17.32 -21.84
N ILE A 125 -18.62 18.65 -21.97
CA ILE A 125 -19.73 19.33 -22.67
C ILE A 125 -19.76 18.96 -24.16
N VAL A 126 -18.60 18.96 -24.83
CA VAL A 126 -18.49 18.58 -26.24
C VAL A 126 -18.90 17.12 -26.45
N MET A 127 -18.44 16.21 -25.59
CA MET A 127 -18.83 14.80 -25.63
C MET A 127 -20.35 14.64 -25.45
N PHE A 128 -20.92 15.33 -24.47
CA PHE A 128 -22.37 15.36 -24.26
C PHE A 128 -23.12 15.85 -25.51
N TYR A 129 -22.65 16.93 -26.16
CA TYR A 129 -23.26 17.45 -27.37
C TYR A 129 -23.27 16.43 -28.52
N PHE A 130 -22.17 15.72 -28.76
CA PHE A 130 -22.15 14.68 -29.79
C PHE A 130 -23.07 13.51 -29.49
N LYS A 131 -23.20 13.15 -28.20
CA LYS A 131 -24.11 12.08 -27.76
C LYS A 131 -25.58 12.49 -27.84
N LEU A 132 -25.88 13.76 -27.62
CA LEU A 132 -27.20 14.35 -27.89
C LEU A 132 -27.62 14.23 -29.36
N LEU A 133 -26.68 14.41 -30.29
CA LEU A 133 -26.94 14.23 -31.72
C LEU A 133 -27.15 12.75 -32.11
N GLY A 134 -26.51 11.82 -31.40
CA GLY A 134 -26.65 10.38 -31.63
C GLY A 134 -28.00 9.81 -31.21
N GLY A 135 -28.72 10.46 -30.29
CA GLY A 135 -30.09 10.12 -29.91
C GLY A 135 -30.25 8.97 -28.92
N ASP A 136 -29.16 8.34 -28.46
CA ASP A 136 -29.22 7.31 -27.41
C ASP A 136 -29.45 7.96 -26.04
N LEU A 137 -30.63 7.70 -25.46
CA LEU A 137 -31.04 8.27 -24.18
C LEU A 137 -30.09 7.90 -23.02
N VAL A 138 -29.56 6.67 -23.00
CA VAL A 138 -28.67 6.19 -21.94
C VAL A 138 -27.33 6.91 -22.01
N GLU A 139 -26.77 7.04 -23.22
CA GLU A 139 -25.54 7.80 -23.43
C GLU A 139 -25.74 9.28 -23.07
N ILE A 140 -26.84 9.90 -23.53
CA ILE A 140 -27.15 11.31 -23.24
C ILE A 140 -27.15 11.57 -21.72
N GLN A 141 -27.82 10.71 -20.95
CA GLN A 141 -27.87 10.85 -19.49
C GLN A 141 -26.51 10.67 -18.83
N ALA A 142 -25.74 9.65 -19.26
CA ALA A 142 -24.44 9.36 -18.68
C ALA A 142 -23.41 10.47 -18.94
N TYR A 143 -23.37 11.00 -20.16
CA TYR A 143 -22.46 12.10 -20.52
C TYR A 143 -22.91 13.46 -19.94
N PHE A 144 -24.20 13.67 -19.71
CA PHE A 144 -24.68 14.83 -18.96
C PHE A 144 -24.16 14.81 -17.51
N ILE A 145 -24.26 13.66 -16.83
CA ILE A 145 -23.79 13.50 -15.45
C ILE A 145 -22.26 13.63 -15.36
N LEU A 146 -21.52 13.18 -16.38
CA LEU A 146 -20.06 13.35 -16.44
C LEU A 146 -19.62 14.81 -16.27
N ILE A 147 -20.39 15.78 -16.77
CA ILE A 147 -20.10 17.22 -16.60
C ILE A 147 -20.07 17.60 -15.11
N PHE A 148 -21.05 17.13 -14.33
CA PHE A 148 -21.12 17.39 -12.89
C PHE A 148 -20.00 16.66 -12.14
N LEU A 149 -19.76 15.39 -12.45
CA LEU A 149 -18.71 14.59 -11.83
C LEU A 149 -17.34 15.25 -11.99
N VAL A 150 -17.01 15.67 -13.21
CA VAL A 150 -15.77 16.40 -13.50
C VAL A 150 -15.72 17.71 -12.72
N THR A 151 -16.79 18.49 -12.72
CA THR A 151 -16.82 19.81 -12.07
C THR A 151 -16.60 19.71 -10.56
N ILE A 152 -17.29 18.79 -9.89
CA ILE A 152 -17.17 18.58 -8.43
C ILE A 152 -15.76 18.11 -8.09
N ASP A 153 -15.21 17.16 -8.85
CA ASP A 153 -13.86 16.64 -8.62
C ASP A 153 -12.79 17.74 -8.81
N ARG A 154 -12.99 18.69 -9.74
CA ARG A 154 -12.12 19.87 -9.87
C ARG A 154 -12.11 20.79 -8.67
N LEU A 155 -13.25 20.96 -8.00
CA LEU A 155 -13.31 21.74 -6.77
C LEU A 155 -12.63 20.99 -5.62
N LYS A 156 -12.83 19.68 -5.56
CA LYS A 156 -12.26 18.80 -4.53
C LYS A 156 -10.74 18.74 -4.60
N THR A 157 -10.16 18.64 -5.79
CA THR A 157 -8.69 18.55 -5.97
C THR A 157 -7.93 19.78 -5.41
N ASN A 158 -8.58 20.94 -5.33
CA ASN A 158 -8.02 22.10 -4.62
C ASN A 158 -7.81 21.82 -3.13
N SER A 159 -8.75 21.14 -2.47
CA SER A 159 -8.62 20.69 -1.08
C SER A 159 -7.56 19.60 -0.95
N ASP A 160 -7.53 18.64 -1.88
CA ASP A 160 -6.57 17.53 -1.88
C ASP A 160 -5.12 18.02 -1.99
N THR A 161 -4.89 19.13 -2.70
CA THR A 161 -3.58 19.80 -2.79
C THR A 161 -3.02 20.12 -1.41
N TYR A 162 -3.87 20.61 -0.49
CA TYR A 162 -3.44 20.92 0.87
C TYR A 162 -3.31 19.65 1.73
N LEU A 163 -4.25 18.70 1.66
CA LEU A 163 -4.17 17.46 2.45
C LEU A 163 -2.87 16.69 2.16
N THR A 164 -2.51 16.60 0.88
CA THR A 164 -1.28 15.94 0.42
C THR A 164 -0.03 16.75 0.75
N ALA A 165 -0.06 18.08 0.61
CA ALA A 165 1.05 18.97 1.01
C ALA A 165 1.44 18.81 2.49
N TYR A 166 0.44 18.74 3.37
CA TYR A 166 0.64 18.56 4.81
C TYR A 166 0.98 17.10 5.18
N GLN A 167 1.15 16.22 4.20
CA GLN A 167 1.41 14.80 4.36
C GLN A 167 0.36 14.09 5.24
N ARG A 168 -0.89 14.57 5.21
CA ARG A 168 -2.03 13.99 5.93
C ARG A 168 -2.78 13.02 5.03
N TYR A 169 -2.04 12.01 4.58
CA TYR A 169 -2.58 10.93 3.73
C TYR A 169 -3.62 10.09 4.46
N ASP A 170 -3.60 10.06 5.79
CA ASP A 170 -4.66 9.50 6.62
C ASP A 170 -6.00 10.22 6.39
N LEU A 171 -6.01 11.55 6.41
CA LEU A 171 -7.22 12.35 6.20
C LEU A 171 -7.63 12.39 4.72
N TYR A 172 -6.65 12.41 3.81
CA TYR A 172 -6.92 12.27 2.38
C TYR A 172 -7.58 10.91 2.08
N ALA A 173 -7.05 9.82 2.61
CA ALA A 173 -7.62 8.48 2.47
C ALA A 173 -9.05 8.38 3.00
N ILE A 174 -9.34 8.99 4.15
CA ILE A 174 -10.70 8.97 4.72
C ILE A 174 -11.65 9.84 3.88
N SER A 175 -11.22 11.05 3.48
CA SER A 175 -12.06 11.95 2.67
C SER A 175 -12.33 11.43 1.27
N TRP A 176 -11.41 10.67 0.69
CA TRP A 176 -11.52 10.12 -0.66
C TRP A 176 -12.08 8.69 -0.65
N GLY A 177 -11.41 7.78 0.05
CA GLY A 177 -11.62 6.33 -0.07
C GLY A 177 -12.92 5.84 0.56
N VAL A 178 -13.35 6.42 1.68
CA VAL A 178 -14.61 5.98 2.33
C VAL A 178 -15.83 6.36 1.48
N PRO A 179 -16.01 7.62 1.01
CA PRO A 179 -17.11 7.93 0.09
C PRO A 179 -16.99 7.18 -1.24
N TYR A 180 -15.76 6.90 -1.71
CA TYR A 180 -15.52 6.16 -2.96
C TYR A 180 -15.99 4.70 -2.86
N GLY A 181 -15.72 4.04 -1.74
CA GLY A 181 -16.26 2.73 -1.47
C GLY A 181 -17.79 2.74 -1.31
N ALA A 182 -18.31 3.71 -0.55
CA ALA A 182 -19.74 3.83 -0.29
C ALA A 182 -20.55 4.09 -1.57
N MET A 183 -20.07 4.90 -2.51
CA MET A 183 -20.79 5.17 -3.75
C MET A 183 -20.98 3.92 -4.61
N TYR A 184 -20.02 2.97 -4.62
CA TYR A 184 -20.19 1.71 -5.36
C TYR A 184 -21.15 0.75 -4.66
N LEU A 185 -21.13 0.72 -3.33
CA LEU A 185 -22.12 -0.03 -2.57
C LEU A 185 -23.54 0.49 -2.83
N VAL A 186 -23.73 1.82 -2.83
CA VAL A 186 -25.01 2.44 -3.18
C VAL A 186 -25.37 2.18 -4.64
N ALA A 187 -24.41 2.28 -5.57
CA ALA A 187 -24.63 1.98 -6.98
C ALA A 187 -25.13 0.54 -7.18
N PHE A 188 -24.52 -0.43 -6.49
CA PHE A 188 -24.97 -1.83 -6.49
C PHE A 188 -26.43 -1.98 -6.05
N ILE A 189 -26.84 -1.26 -4.99
CA ILE A 189 -28.23 -1.28 -4.48
C ILE A 189 -29.20 -0.62 -5.48
N LEU A 190 -28.77 0.42 -6.19
CA LEU A 190 -29.63 1.19 -7.08
C LEU A 190 -29.76 0.58 -8.49
N ILE A 191 -28.80 -0.23 -8.95
CA ILE A 191 -28.85 -0.89 -10.28
C ILE A 191 -30.19 -1.63 -10.50
N PRO A 192 -30.67 -2.50 -9.60
CA PRO A 192 -31.91 -3.23 -9.80
C PRO A 192 -33.17 -2.35 -9.91
N VAL A 193 -33.14 -1.14 -9.35
CA VAL A 193 -34.30 -0.24 -9.27
C VAL A 193 -34.29 0.81 -10.37
N MET A 194 -33.10 1.31 -10.73
CA MET A 194 -32.93 2.49 -11.58
C MET A 194 -32.08 2.23 -12.83
N GLY A 195 -31.65 0.98 -13.06
CA GLY A 195 -30.77 0.63 -14.17
C GLY A 195 -29.48 1.45 -14.16
N VAL A 196 -29.13 2.01 -15.33
CA VAL A 196 -27.92 2.83 -15.54
C VAL A 196 -27.93 4.14 -14.76
N ILE A 197 -29.11 4.71 -14.47
CA ILE A 197 -29.23 5.99 -13.75
C ILE A 197 -28.78 5.87 -12.29
N GLY A 198 -29.04 4.71 -11.67
CA GLY A 198 -28.70 4.45 -10.26
C GLY A 198 -27.23 4.70 -9.93
N PRO A 199 -26.28 4.04 -10.63
CA PRO A 199 -24.84 4.29 -10.49
C PRO A 199 -24.43 5.75 -10.68
N LEU A 200 -24.97 6.42 -11.71
CA LEU A 200 -24.62 7.79 -12.04
C LEU A 200 -24.99 8.78 -10.92
N ILE A 201 -26.16 8.59 -10.29
CA ILE A 201 -26.58 9.36 -9.11
C ILE A 201 -25.67 9.06 -7.92
N ALA A 202 -25.41 7.78 -7.65
CA ALA A 202 -24.56 7.36 -6.53
C ALA A 202 -23.16 7.98 -6.62
N TRP A 203 -22.56 8.01 -7.81
CA TRP A 203 -21.26 8.64 -8.05
C TRP A 203 -21.29 10.15 -7.81
N THR A 204 -22.36 10.83 -8.25
CA THR A 204 -22.50 12.28 -8.06
C THR A 204 -22.59 12.64 -6.58
N VAL A 205 -23.41 11.92 -5.83
CA VAL A 205 -23.53 12.09 -4.37
C VAL A 205 -22.20 11.77 -3.68
N GLY A 206 -21.53 10.69 -4.10
CA GLY A 206 -20.21 10.32 -3.61
C GLY A 206 -19.18 11.44 -3.73
N GLU A 207 -19.08 12.05 -4.92
CA GLU A 207 -18.16 13.19 -5.15
C GLU A 207 -18.49 14.42 -4.31
N LEU A 208 -19.77 14.73 -4.11
CA LEU A 208 -20.18 15.83 -3.22
C LEU A 208 -19.75 15.59 -1.78
N VAL A 209 -19.90 14.35 -1.29
CA VAL A 209 -19.45 13.97 0.06
C VAL A 209 -17.93 14.07 0.16
N MET A 210 -17.19 13.61 -0.86
CA MET A 210 -15.72 13.74 -0.88
C MET A 210 -15.29 15.21 -0.82
N LEU A 211 -15.91 16.09 -1.61
CA LEU A 211 -15.63 17.53 -1.60
C LEU A 211 -15.90 18.14 -0.22
N ALA A 212 -17.03 17.79 0.40
CA ALA A 212 -17.41 18.30 1.72
C ALA A 212 -16.40 17.85 2.80
N TRP A 213 -16.03 16.56 2.80
CA TRP A 213 -15.07 16.01 3.76
C TRP A 213 -13.66 16.52 3.56
N SER A 214 -13.16 16.59 2.32
CA SER A 214 -11.81 17.11 2.05
C SER A 214 -11.69 18.57 2.50
N THR A 215 -12.70 19.40 2.20
CA THR A 215 -12.76 20.80 2.62
C THR A 215 -12.84 20.94 4.15
N TYR A 216 -13.63 20.09 4.81
CA TYR A 216 -13.71 20.04 6.27
C TYR A 216 -12.36 19.70 6.91
N TYR A 217 -11.63 18.71 6.38
CA TYR A 217 -10.31 18.37 6.93
C TYR A 217 -9.27 19.45 6.66
N VAL A 218 -9.26 20.08 5.47
CA VAL A 218 -8.40 21.23 5.20
C VAL A 218 -8.64 22.34 6.22
N LYS A 219 -9.91 22.65 6.56
CA LYS A 219 -10.25 23.62 7.61
C LYS A 219 -9.61 23.28 8.96
N LYS A 220 -9.49 21.98 9.26
CA LYS A 220 -9.02 21.48 10.56
C LYS A 220 -7.49 21.44 10.67
N ILE A 221 -6.78 21.22 9.55
CA ILE A 221 -5.32 21.03 9.56
C ILE A 221 -4.53 22.21 9.00
N SER A 222 -5.11 22.98 8.08
CA SER A 222 -4.41 24.03 7.37
C SER A 222 -4.37 25.30 8.20
N ASP A 223 -3.19 25.92 8.31
CA ASP A 223 -3.04 27.26 8.87
C ASP A 223 -3.59 28.34 7.90
N PHE A 224 -4.01 27.96 6.69
CA PHE A 224 -4.50 28.86 5.65
C PHE A 224 -6.03 28.91 5.62
N PRO A 225 -6.64 30.10 5.41
CA PRO A 225 -8.09 30.22 5.39
C PRO A 225 -8.70 29.52 4.18
N LEU A 226 -9.85 28.87 4.36
CA LEU A 226 -10.54 28.12 3.28
C LEU A 226 -10.82 28.94 2.02
N ARG A 227 -10.99 30.27 2.14
CA ARG A 227 -11.14 31.16 0.98
C ARG A 227 -9.99 31.05 -0.03
N ASP A 228 -8.82 30.62 0.41
CA ASP A 228 -7.65 30.45 -0.43
C ASP A 228 -7.86 29.37 -1.51
N LEU A 229 -8.73 28.37 -1.26
CA LEU A 229 -9.12 27.33 -2.22
C LEU A 229 -9.78 27.89 -3.49
N VAL A 230 -10.41 29.07 -3.37
CA VAL A 230 -11.18 29.74 -4.44
C VAL A 230 -10.68 31.16 -4.73
N SER A 231 -9.52 31.54 -4.20
CA SER A 231 -8.94 32.90 -4.35
C SER A 231 -8.26 33.14 -5.71
N TRP A 232 -8.95 32.82 -6.81
CA TRP A 232 -8.38 32.78 -8.17
C TRP A 232 -8.02 34.15 -8.75
N ARG A 233 -8.45 35.26 -8.14
CA ARG A 233 -8.13 36.63 -8.59
C ARG A 233 -6.70 37.07 -8.25
N ARG A 234 -6.02 36.38 -7.33
CA ARG A 234 -4.65 36.73 -6.93
C ARG A 234 -3.64 36.17 -7.94
N GLU A 235 -2.57 36.92 -8.21
CA GLU A 235 -1.49 36.50 -9.11
C GLU A 235 -0.15 36.77 -8.45
N PHE A 236 0.71 35.75 -8.43
CA PHE A 236 2.02 35.79 -7.77
C PHE A 236 3.19 35.63 -8.74
N LYS A 237 2.94 35.64 -10.07
CA LYS A 237 3.95 35.43 -11.12
C LYS A 237 4.69 34.08 -10.98
N LEU A 238 4.03 33.08 -10.40
CA LEU A 238 4.58 31.73 -10.20
C LEU A 238 4.27 30.78 -11.36
N PHE A 239 3.47 31.24 -12.33
CA PHE A 239 2.95 30.42 -13.43
C PHE A 239 4.05 29.63 -14.15
N ARG A 240 5.10 30.29 -14.67
CA ARG A 240 6.14 29.60 -15.46
C ARG A 240 6.82 28.46 -14.69
N LYS A 241 7.19 28.70 -13.42
CA LYS A 241 7.86 27.71 -12.57
C LYS A 241 6.96 26.53 -12.22
N MET A 242 5.71 26.80 -11.87
CA MET A 242 4.76 25.74 -11.54
C MET A 242 4.33 24.97 -12.79
N PHE A 243 4.05 25.66 -13.88
CA PHE A 243 3.63 25.05 -15.14
C PHE A 243 4.72 24.19 -15.76
N SER A 244 5.99 24.63 -15.81
CA SER A 244 7.07 23.83 -16.42
C SER A 244 7.30 22.51 -15.69
N PHE A 245 7.25 22.52 -14.35
CA PHE A 245 7.32 21.31 -13.54
C PHE A 245 6.06 20.46 -13.72
N ASN A 246 4.90 21.10 -13.58
CA ASN A 246 3.62 20.41 -13.60
C ASN A 246 3.34 19.74 -14.93
N PHE A 247 3.53 20.45 -16.04
CA PHE A 247 3.30 19.91 -17.38
C PHE A 247 4.02 18.58 -17.61
N LEU A 248 5.30 18.50 -17.24
CA LEU A 248 6.08 17.27 -17.39
C LEU A 248 5.59 16.15 -16.45
N TYR A 249 5.35 16.49 -15.18
CA TYR A 249 4.87 15.53 -14.19
C TYR A 249 3.48 14.98 -14.52
N SER A 250 2.53 15.84 -14.91
CA SER A 250 1.18 15.45 -15.31
C SER A 250 1.19 14.59 -16.56
N LEU A 251 2.06 14.91 -17.52
CA LEU A 251 2.14 14.19 -18.78
C LEU A 251 2.75 12.80 -18.60
N ALA A 252 3.78 12.66 -17.77
CA ALA A 252 4.33 11.35 -17.36
C ALA A 252 3.25 10.46 -16.73
N ASN A 253 2.49 11.02 -15.79
CA ASN A 253 1.40 10.34 -15.11
C ASN A 253 0.20 10.02 -16.01
N LEU A 254 -0.13 10.91 -16.96
CA LEU A 254 -1.15 10.64 -17.97
C LEU A 254 -0.73 9.46 -18.84
N CYS A 255 0.53 9.43 -19.29
CA CYS A 255 1.05 8.28 -20.04
C CYS A 255 0.96 6.99 -19.22
N PHE A 256 1.34 7.00 -17.94
CA PHE A 256 1.14 5.85 -17.05
C PHE A 256 -0.33 5.42 -16.97
N SER A 257 -1.25 6.37 -16.73
CA SER A 257 -2.68 6.08 -16.65
C SER A 257 -3.23 5.51 -17.95
N LEU A 258 -2.84 6.07 -19.10
CA LEU A 258 -3.26 5.58 -20.39
C LEU A 258 -2.70 4.18 -20.63
N LEU A 259 -1.44 3.92 -20.29
CA LEU A 259 -0.82 2.60 -20.43
C LEU A 259 -1.47 1.50 -19.56
N THR A 260 -2.34 1.85 -18.60
CA THR A 260 -3.27 0.88 -17.99
C THR A 260 -4.37 0.46 -18.99
N THR A 261 -5.39 -0.29 -18.56
CA THR A 261 -6.50 -0.71 -19.45
C THR A 261 -7.27 0.47 -20.03
N THR A 262 -7.08 1.66 -19.46
CA THR A 262 -7.68 2.92 -19.92
C THR A 262 -7.49 3.13 -21.42
N LEU A 263 -6.29 2.94 -21.99
CA LEU A 263 -6.06 3.14 -23.42
C LEU A 263 -6.83 2.15 -24.29
N LEU A 264 -6.84 0.87 -23.93
CA LEU A 264 -7.60 -0.14 -24.67
C LEU A 264 -9.10 0.11 -24.60
N ILE A 265 -9.62 0.43 -23.41
CA ILE A 265 -11.06 0.71 -23.22
C ILE A 265 -11.46 2.01 -23.94
N THR A 266 -10.68 3.07 -23.84
CA THR A 266 -11.05 4.38 -24.41
C THR A 266 -10.76 4.48 -25.91
N ILE A 267 -9.63 3.96 -26.39
CA ILE A 267 -9.26 4.06 -27.81
C ILE A 267 -9.69 2.81 -28.58
N GLY A 268 -9.43 1.62 -28.02
CA GLY A 268 -9.77 0.35 -28.67
C GLY A 268 -11.28 0.19 -28.89
N ALA A 269 -12.12 0.57 -27.92
CA ALA A 269 -13.58 0.55 -28.08
C ALA A 269 -14.06 1.59 -29.11
N ASN A 270 -13.62 2.85 -28.98
CA ASN A 270 -14.07 3.93 -29.87
C ASN A 270 -13.63 3.75 -31.34
N LEU A 271 -12.52 3.05 -31.58
CA LEU A 271 -12.06 2.72 -32.94
C LEU A 271 -12.69 1.42 -33.48
N GLY A 272 -13.53 0.74 -32.69
CA GLY A 272 -14.10 -0.56 -33.05
C GLY A 272 -13.04 -1.64 -33.27
N ILE A 273 -11.90 -1.54 -32.58
CA ILE A 273 -10.81 -2.52 -32.61
C ILE A 273 -11.15 -3.69 -31.67
N LEU A 274 -11.85 -3.39 -30.57
CA LEU A 274 -12.31 -4.35 -29.58
C LEU A 274 -13.82 -4.52 -29.68
N SER A 275 -14.30 -5.74 -29.45
CA SER A 275 -15.73 -6.03 -29.28
C SER A 275 -16.26 -5.59 -27.92
N ASP A 276 -17.57 -5.41 -27.79
CA ASP A 276 -18.20 -5.03 -26.50
C ASP A 276 -17.92 -6.05 -25.40
N ALA A 277 -17.88 -7.34 -25.73
CA ALA A 277 -17.54 -8.42 -24.80
C ALA A 277 -16.09 -8.34 -24.29
N GLU A 278 -15.14 -7.96 -25.16
CA GLU A 278 -13.74 -7.75 -24.78
C GLU A 278 -13.57 -6.50 -23.91
N VAL A 279 -14.27 -5.41 -24.25
CA VAL A 279 -14.29 -4.17 -23.46
C VAL A 279 -14.87 -4.42 -22.07
N GLN A 280 -16.00 -5.14 -21.98
CA GLN A 280 -16.60 -5.55 -20.72
C GLN A 280 -15.64 -6.43 -19.92
N SER A 281 -15.01 -7.43 -20.55
CA SER A 281 -14.06 -8.33 -19.89
C SER A 281 -12.82 -7.58 -19.36
N LEU A 282 -12.29 -6.62 -20.10
CA LEU A 282 -11.23 -5.73 -19.61
C LEU A 282 -11.68 -4.92 -18.38
N GLY A 283 -12.86 -4.31 -18.44
CA GLY A 283 -13.41 -3.53 -17.33
C GLY A 283 -13.60 -4.35 -16.06
N VAL A 284 -14.09 -5.59 -16.21
CA VAL A 284 -14.39 -6.51 -15.10
C VAL A 284 -13.14 -7.18 -14.55
N VAL A 285 -12.21 -7.65 -15.39
CA VAL A 285 -11.03 -8.42 -14.93
C VAL A 285 -9.90 -7.49 -14.44
N SER A 286 -9.77 -6.29 -15.00
CA SER A 286 -8.73 -5.34 -14.58
C SER A 286 -8.87 -4.89 -13.11
N THR A 287 -10.00 -5.14 -12.46
CA THR A 287 -10.18 -4.89 -11.02
C THR A 287 -9.15 -5.64 -10.17
N PHE A 288 -8.76 -6.85 -10.57
CA PHE A 288 -7.71 -7.59 -9.87
C PHE A 288 -6.34 -6.92 -10.00
N SER A 289 -6.04 -6.36 -11.18
CA SER A 289 -4.80 -5.62 -11.41
C SER A 289 -4.77 -4.28 -10.68
N ASN A 290 -5.93 -3.64 -10.44
CA ASN A 290 -6.02 -2.40 -9.65
C ASN A 290 -5.58 -2.58 -8.19
N ILE A 291 -5.77 -3.77 -7.61
CA ILE A 291 -5.29 -4.08 -6.26
C ILE A 291 -3.76 -3.92 -6.19
N LEU A 292 -3.02 -4.24 -7.26
CA LEU A 292 -1.57 -4.03 -7.31
C LEU A 292 -1.23 -2.54 -7.22
N ILE A 293 -1.90 -1.69 -8.02
CA ILE A 293 -1.71 -0.23 -7.99
C ILE A 293 -1.95 0.31 -6.57
N ASN A 294 -3.01 -0.19 -5.91
CA ASN A 294 -3.43 0.25 -4.57
C ASN A 294 -2.44 -0.16 -3.47
N ILE A 295 -1.78 -1.32 -3.59
CA ILE A 295 -0.72 -1.77 -2.68
C ILE A 295 0.46 -0.80 -2.71
N PHE A 296 0.82 -0.29 -3.88
CA PHE A 296 1.84 0.76 -3.99
C PHE A 296 1.37 2.10 -3.40
N GLY A 297 0.08 2.25 -3.09
CA GLY A 297 -0.48 3.38 -2.35
C GLY A 297 0.10 3.57 -0.94
N ILE A 298 0.75 2.55 -0.37
CA ILE A 298 1.39 2.64 0.95
C ILE A 298 2.48 3.72 1.02
N VAL A 299 3.00 4.11 -0.14
CA VAL A 299 4.00 5.18 -0.29
C VAL A 299 3.48 6.33 -1.15
N ALA A 300 2.15 6.51 -1.23
CA ALA A 300 1.53 7.62 -1.97
C ALA A 300 2.05 9.00 -1.52
N GLY A 301 2.43 9.14 -0.24
CA GLY A 301 3.01 10.36 0.32
C GLY A 301 4.50 10.59 0.08
N ILE A 302 5.15 9.79 -0.75
CA ILE A 302 6.59 9.87 -0.94
C ILE A 302 7.04 11.17 -1.62
N GLN A 303 6.29 11.69 -2.59
CA GLN A 303 6.67 12.90 -3.32
C GLN A 303 6.83 14.11 -2.38
N PRO A 304 5.80 14.56 -1.63
CA PRO A 304 5.95 15.71 -0.73
C PRO A 304 6.98 15.44 0.38
N ALA A 305 7.12 14.19 0.83
CA ALA A 305 8.14 13.82 1.83
C ALA A 305 9.57 13.97 1.30
N ILE A 306 9.85 13.49 0.09
CA ILE A 306 11.13 13.65 -0.59
C ILE A 306 11.39 15.12 -0.90
N SER A 307 10.39 15.86 -1.38
CA SER A 307 10.52 17.31 -1.66
C SER A 307 10.91 18.09 -0.42
N GLN A 308 10.27 17.82 0.72
CA GLN A 308 10.62 18.45 1.99
C GLN A 308 12.04 18.06 2.43
N ALA A 309 12.41 16.77 2.40
CA ALA A 309 13.74 16.31 2.79
C ALA A 309 14.84 16.91 1.90
N PHE A 310 14.58 16.98 0.59
CA PHE A 310 15.45 17.60 -0.40
C PHE A 310 15.58 19.10 -0.16
N ALA A 311 14.46 19.80 0.08
CA ALA A 311 14.47 21.20 0.47
C ALA A 311 15.38 21.38 1.69
N LEU A 312 15.13 20.66 2.79
CA LEU A 312 15.94 20.69 4.02
C LEU A 312 17.41 20.24 3.86
N LYS A 313 17.83 19.78 2.68
CA LYS A 313 19.16 19.24 2.39
C LYS A 313 19.54 18.05 3.28
N ASN A 314 18.55 17.28 3.75
CA ASN A 314 18.76 16.13 4.63
C ASN A 314 18.87 14.83 3.81
N LYS A 315 20.10 14.49 3.39
CA LYS A 315 20.37 13.31 2.54
C LYS A 315 19.97 11.99 3.21
N LYS A 316 20.22 11.84 4.51
CA LYS A 316 19.89 10.61 5.26
C LYS A 316 18.39 10.37 5.36
N LEU A 317 17.62 11.45 5.56
CA LEU A 317 16.16 11.37 5.59
C LEU A 317 15.58 11.00 4.21
N MET A 318 16.13 11.59 3.15
CA MET A 318 15.75 11.26 1.77
C MET A 318 16.07 9.79 1.43
N GLU A 319 17.22 9.28 1.87
CA GLU A 319 17.60 7.87 1.72
C GLU A 319 16.63 6.93 2.43
N ASN A 320 16.25 7.25 3.67
CA ASN A 320 15.28 6.45 4.42
C ASN A 320 13.90 6.42 3.74
N TYR A 321 13.42 7.57 3.28
CA TYR A 321 12.16 7.66 2.52
C TYR A 321 12.21 6.83 1.24
N PHE A 322 13.31 6.93 0.49
CA PHE A 322 13.53 6.13 -0.70
C PHE A 322 13.53 4.62 -0.40
N LEU A 323 14.32 4.15 0.57
CA LEU A 323 14.40 2.73 0.90
C LEU A 323 13.06 2.17 1.41
N ALA A 324 12.31 2.95 2.19
CA ALA A 324 10.96 2.58 2.63
C ALA A 324 9.99 2.45 1.44
N SER A 325 10.09 3.34 0.45
CA SER A 325 9.28 3.29 -0.77
C SER A 325 9.59 2.12 -1.69
N VAL A 326 10.72 1.45 -1.49
CA VAL A 326 11.12 0.27 -2.24
C VAL A 326 10.75 -1.00 -1.49
N LYS A 327 11.17 -1.14 -0.23
CA LYS A 327 11.10 -2.41 0.49
C LYS A 327 9.67 -2.93 0.66
N PHE A 328 8.79 -2.12 1.24
CA PHE A 328 7.43 -2.58 1.57
C PHE A 328 6.57 -2.83 0.33
N PRO A 329 6.55 -1.92 -0.67
CA PRO A 329 5.76 -2.18 -1.85
C PRO A 329 6.26 -3.37 -2.67
N VAL A 330 7.58 -3.59 -2.77
CA VAL A 330 8.14 -4.77 -3.47
C VAL A 330 7.72 -6.07 -2.79
N MET A 331 7.87 -6.14 -1.47
CA MET A 331 7.49 -7.31 -0.68
C MET A 331 6.00 -7.63 -0.87
N MET A 332 5.12 -6.63 -0.73
CA MET A 332 3.68 -6.84 -0.90
C MET A 332 3.28 -7.14 -2.34
N CYS A 333 3.88 -6.44 -3.32
CA CYS A 333 3.57 -6.65 -4.74
C CYS A 333 3.95 -8.06 -5.20
N ILE A 334 5.15 -8.54 -4.84
CA ILE A 334 5.59 -9.89 -5.20
C ILE A 334 4.62 -10.93 -4.60
N ALA A 335 4.26 -10.79 -3.33
CA ALA A 335 3.28 -11.68 -2.70
C ALA A 335 1.96 -11.68 -3.50
N VAL A 336 1.39 -10.50 -3.76
CA VAL A 336 0.07 -10.38 -4.40
C VAL A 336 0.07 -10.83 -5.86
N VAL A 337 1.11 -10.52 -6.64
CA VAL A 337 1.30 -11.06 -8.00
C VAL A 337 1.29 -12.58 -7.97
N THR A 338 2.03 -13.18 -7.04
CA THR A 338 2.10 -14.64 -6.91
C THR A 338 0.75 -15.24 -6.53
N PHE A 339 0.03 -14.65 -5.56
CA PHE A 339 -1.32 -15.11 -5.21
C PHE A 339 -2.30 -15.01 -6.38
N PHE A 340 -2.29 -13.89 -7.10
CA PHE A 340 -3.17 -13.73 -8.25
C PHE A 340 -2.89 -14.76 -9.34
N LEU A 341 -1.62 -15.07 -9.62
CA LEU A 341 -1.29 -16.07 -10.64
C LEU A 341 -1.60 -17.51 -10.20
N VAL A 342 -1.42 -17.86 -8.92
CA VAL A 342 -1.69 -19.22 -8.41
C VAL A 342 -3.19 -19.51 -8.29
N PHE A 343 -4.00 -18.50 -7.99
CA PHE A 343 -5.44 -18.64 -7.71
C PHE A 343 -6.34 -17.94 -8.75
N ALA A 344 -5.79 -17.58 -9.91
CA ALA A 344 -6.51 -16.80 -10.93
C ALA A 344 -7.81 -17.48 -11.37
N GLU A 345 -7.76 -18.78 -11.64
CA GLU A 345 -8.91 -19.57 -12.09
C GLU A 345 -10.04 -19.56 -11.05
N GLU A 346 -9.73 -19.83 -9.78
CA GLU A 346 -10.74 -19.84 -8.72
C GLU A 346 -11.32 -18.46 -8.46
N MET A 347 -10.51 -17.40 -8.49
CA MET A 347 -11.02 -16.04 -8.33
C MET A 347 -11.95 -15.65 -9.49
N LEU A 348 -11.56 -15.94 -10.73
CA LEU A 348 -12.41 -15.65 -11.88
C LEU A 348 -13.73 -16.45 -11.83
N GLY A 349 -13.66 -17.72 -11.46
CA GLY A 349 -14.84 -18.58 -11.29
C GLY A 349 -15.80 -18.05 -10.23
N ILE A 350 -15.29 -17.69 -9.04
CA ILE A 350 -16.10 -17.19 -7.91
C ILE A 350 -16.74 -15.84 -8.23
N PHE A 351 -15.97 -14.90 -8.78
CA PHE A 351 -16.47 -13.52 -8.92
C PHE A 351 -17.27 -13.29 -10.21
N TYR A 352 -16.94 -13.97 -11.31
CA TYR A 352 -17.46 -13.62 -12.62
C TYR A 352 -18.06 -14.82 -13.41
N SER A 353 -18.03 -16.03 -12.86
CA SER A 353 -18.44 -17.31 -13.48
C SER A 353 -17.45 -17.91 -14.48
N ASN A 354 -17.66 -19.20 -14.77
CA ASN A 354 -16.78 -20.02 -15.62
C ASN A 354 -16.61 -19.47 -17.05
N ARG A 355 -17.57 -18.68 -17.55
CA ARG A 355 -17.49 -18.12 -18.92
C ARG A 355 -16.33 -17.14 -19.11
N TYR A 356 -15.87 -16.47 -18.04
CA TYR A 356 -14.77 -15.51 -18.12
C TYR A 356 -13.40 -16.11 -17.77
N ILE A 357 -13.31 -17.41 -17.47
CA ILE A 357 -12.04 -18.01 -17.03
C ILE A 357 -10.97 -17.88 -18.12
N VAL A 358 -11.26 -18.26 -19.36
CA VAL A 358 -10.26 -18.26 -20.44
C VAL A 358 -9.78 -16.84 -20.75
N ILE A 359 -10.71 -15.92 -21.02
CA ILE A 359 -10.36 -14.52 -21.34
C ILE A 359 -9.75 -13.80 -20.12
N GLY A 360 -10.24 -14.10 -18.92
CA GLY A 360 -9.74 -13.51 -17.68
C GLY A 360 -8.32 -13.96 -17.34
N LEU A 361 -8.00 -15.25 -17.53
CA LEU A 361 -6.64 -15.77 -17.35
C LEU A 361 -5.66 -15.11 -18.31
N LEU A 362 -6.05 -14.95 -19.58
CA LEU A 362 -5.27 -14.23 -20.58
C LEU A 362 -5.01 -12.78 -20.15
N ILE A 363 -6.05 -12.04 -19.78
CA ILE A 363 -5.94 -10.65 -19.31
C ILE A 363 -5.01 -10.58 -18.09
N MET A 364 -5.23 -11.44 -17.08
CA MET A 364 -4.44 -11.47 -15.86
C MET A 364 -2.96 -11.76 -16.13
N ALA A 365 -2.65 -12.70 -17.03
CA ALA A 365 -1.28 -13.05 -17.39
C ALA A 365 -0.49 -11.86 -17.99
N PHE A 366 -1.14 -11.01 -18.78
CA PHE A 366 -0.52 -9.80 -19.34
C PHE A 366 -0.53 -8.61 -18.37
N LEU A 367 -1.67 -8.36 -17.71
CA LEU A 367 -1.86 -7.15 -16.91
C LEU A 367 -1.19 -7.21 -15.54
N ILE A 368 -1.18 -8.35 -14.85
CA ILE A 368 -0.61 -8.43 -13.49
C ILE A 368 0.89 -8.10 -13.49
N PRO A 369 1.74 -8.74 -14.31
CA PRO A 369 3.17 -8.42 -14.31
C PRO A 369 3.43 -6.99 -14.79
N SER A 370 2.73 -6.56 -15.85
CA SER A 370 2.94 -5.22 -16.42
C SER A 370 2.51 -4.11 -15.46
N TYR A 371 1.41 -4.28 -14.73
CA TYR A 371 0.97 -3.33 -13.69
C TYR A 371 1.91 -3.33 -12.49
N ALA A 372 2.50 -4.46 -12.12
CA ALA A 372 3.50 -4.50 -11.08
C ALA A 372 4.71 -3.62 -11.43
N PHE A 373 5.25 -3.74 -12.65
CA PHE A 373 6.34 -2.89 -13.13
C PHE A 373 5.93 -1.43 -13.28
N GLY A 374 4.75 -1.16 -13.86
CA GLY A 374 4.23 0.20 -14.04
C GLY A 374 4.00 0.91 -12.71
N SER A 375 3.38 0.23 -11.74
CA SER A 375 3.12 0.77 -10.39
C SER A 375 4.42 1.05 -9.64
N PHE A 376 5.42 0.17 -9.79
CA PHE A 376 6.73 0.40 -9.21
C PHE A 376 7.37 1.67 -9.79
N ALA A 377 7.42 1.78 -11.12
CA ALA A 377 7.96 2.95 -11.79
C ALA A 377 7.23 4.26 -11.47
N SER A 378 5.90 4.23 -11.33
CA SER A 378 5.13 5.41 -10.90
C SER A 378 5.60 5.94 -9.53
N ARG A 379 6.07 5.09 -8.61
CA ARG A 379 6.63 5.55 -7.33
C ARG A 379 8.02 6.17 -7.49
N TYR A 380 8.86 5.63 -8.36
CA TYR A 380 10.15 6.26 -8.68
C TYR A 380 10.00 7.57 -9.43
N ASP A 381 9.01 7.68 -10.32
CA ASP A 381 8.60 8.93 -10.96
C ASP A 381 8.24 9.98 -9.90
N ASN A 382 7.39 9.63 -8.93
CA ASN A 382 7.05 10.50 -7.80
C ASN A 382 8.27 10.96 -6.97
N ILE A 383 9.29 10.11 -6.84
CA ILE A 383 10.54 10.45 -6.15
C ILE A 383 11.38 11.42 -7.00
N LEU A 384 11.51 11.17 -8.30
CA LEU A 384 12.19 12.06 -9.26
C LEU A 384 11.51 13.43 -9.33
N ALA A 385 10.18 13.45 -9.37
CA ALA A 385 9.36 14.65 -9.25
C ALA A 385 9.59 15.35 -7.90
N GLY A 386 9.75 14.56 -6.82
CA GLY A 386 10.05 15.04 -5.48
C GLY A 386 11.31 15.91 -5.43
N ILE A 387 12.38 15.50 -6.10
CA ILE A 387 13.64 16.27 -6.21
C ILE A 387 13.64 17.32 -7.33
N GLY A 388 12.50 17.54 -7.99
CA GLY A 388 12.37 18.55 -9.04
C GLY A 388 12.84 18.10 -10.43
N ARG A 389 12.94 16.80 -10.69
CA ARG A 389 13.44 16.22 -11.96
C ARG A 389 12.42 15.38 -12.76
N PRO A 390 11.17 15.85 -12.99
CA PRO A 390 10.15 15.07 -13.69
C PRO A 390 10.51 14.80 -15.17
N GLU A 391 11.42 15.60 -15.77
CA GLU A 391 11.89 15.43 -17.14
C GLU A 391 12.59 14.09 -17.38
N THR A 392 13.06 13.44 -16.32
CA THR A 392 13.78 12.16 -16.43
C THR A 392 12.85 10.95 -16.51
N ALA A 393 11.61 11.07 -16.02
CA ALA A 393 10.63 9.98 -16.04
C ALA A 393 9.74 10.01 -17.30
N ILE A 394 9.51 11.20 -17.87
CA ILE A 394 8.58 11.37 -18.99
C ILE A 394 9.04 10.70 -20.30
N ILE A 395 10.34 10.68 -20.60
CA ILE A 395 10.87 10.09 -21.83
C ILE A 395 10.57 8.58 -21.90
N PRO A 396 10.90 7.77 -20.87
CA PRO A 396 10.49 6.38 -20.82
C PRO A 396 8.97 6.20 -21.00
N TRP A 397 8.14 6.98 -20.31
CA TRP A 397 6.69 6.86 -20.42
C TRP A 397 6.16 7.12 -21.83
N PHE A 398 6.70 8.13 -22.53
CA PHE A 398 6.36 8.39 -23.93
C PHE A 398 6.74 7.26 -24.86
N LEU A 399 7.91 6.65 -24.65
CA LEU A 399 8.32 5.49 -25.45
C LEU A 399 7.33 4.33 -25.26
N GLY A 400 6.97 4.04 -24.00
CA GLY A 400 5.97 3.02 -23.70
C GLY A 400 4.62 3.30 -24.36
N MET A 401 4.18 4.55 -24.30
CA MET A 401 2.94 5.01 -24.94
C MET A 401 3.00 4.84 -26.47
N GLY A 402 4.12 5.21 -27.09
CA GLY A 402 4.35 5.00 -28.52
C GLY A 402 4.27 3.52 -28.92
N VAL A 403 4.88 2.62 -28.13
CA VAL A 403 4.81 1.17 -28.35
C VAL A 403 3.39 0.65 -28.25
N ALA A 404 2.64 1.04 -27.22
CA ALA A 404 1.26 0.60 -27.03
C ALA A 404 0.33 1.11 -28.14
N LEU A 405 0.41 2.40 -28.50
CA LEU A 405 -0.40 2.99 -29.58
C LEU A 405 -0.08 2.39 -30.93
N ALA A 406 1.20 2.24 -31.27
CA ALA A 406 1.62 1.60 -32.50
C ALA A 406 1.12 0.16 -32.56
N GLY A 407 1.22 -0.58 -31.44
CA GLY A 407 0.67 -1.92 -31.32
C GLY A 407 -0.83 -1.99 -31.61
N ILE A 408 -1.63 -1.13 -30.98
CA ILE A 408 -3.09 -1.09 -31.16
C ILE A 408 -3.48 -0.72 -32.60
N ILE A 409 -2.86 0.32 -33.16
CA ILE A 409 -3.19 0.79 -34.50
C ILE A 409 -2.74 -0.24 -35.56
N CYS A 410 -1.50 -0.74 -35.47
CA CYS A 410 -0.98 -1.70 -36.44
C CYS A 410 -1.74 -3.03 -36.40
N THR A 411 -2.13 -3.52 -35.21
CA THR A 411 -2.94 -4.74 -35.10
C THR A 411 -4.31 -4.57 -35.71
N GLY A 412 -4.97 -3.42 -35.49
CA GLY A 412 -6.26 -3.10 -36.12
C GLY A 412 -6.21 -2.95 -37.65
N LEU A 413 -5.03 -2.72 -38.23
CA LEU A 413 -4.84 -2.60 -39.69
C LEU A 413 -4.38 -3.91 -40.35
N VAL A 414 -3.58 -4.73 -39.65
CA VAL A 414 -2.92 -5.91 -40.22
C VAL A 414 -3.70 -7.20 -39.96
N LEU A 415 -4.38 -7.31 -38.82
CA LEU A 415 -5.07 -8.54 -38.42
C LEU A 415 -6.55 -8.51 -38.85
N PRO A 416 -7.11 -9.62 -39.36
CA PRO A 416 -8.53 -9.70 -39.65
C PRO A 416 -9.34 -9.57 -38.34
N ARG A 417 -10.31 -8.67 -38.30
CA ARG A 417 -11.17 -8.44 -37.12
C ARG A 417 -11.99 -9.67 -36.70
N ASN A 418 -12.21 -10.59 -37.63
CA ASN A 418 -12.96 -11.83 -37.40
C ASN A 418 -12.05 -13.04 -37.14
N ALA A 419 -10.75 -12.83 -36.91
CA ALA A 419 -9.84 -13.91 -36.55
C ALA A 419 -9.91 -14.15 -35.05
N TYR A 420 -10.54 -15.26 -34.67
CA TYR A 420 -10.68 -15.68 -33.28
C TYR A 420 -9.62 -16.71 -32.88
N LEU A 421 -9.33 -16.76 -31.59
CA LEU A 421 -8.51 -17.81 -30.99
C LEU A 421 -9.30 -19.12 -31.02
N ILE A 422 -8.95 -19.98 -31.97
CA ILE A 422 -9.54 -21.31 -32.16
C ILE A 422 -8.55 -22.36 -31.61
N HIS A 423 -9.03 -23.29 -30.77
CA HIS A 423 -8.21 -24.40 -30.30
C HIS A 423 -8.30 -25.60 -31.26
N ASN A 424 -7.25 -25.85 -32.05
CA ASN A 424 -7.19 -27.01 -32.96
C ASN A 424 -6.83 -28.35 -32.27
N VAL A 425 -6.81 -28.42 -30.93
CA VAL A 425 -6.33 -29.61 -30.18
C VAL A 425 -7.49 -30.33 -29.48
N PHE A 426 -8.55 -29.62 -29.12
CA PHE A 426 -9.76 -30.18 -28.52
C PHE A 426 -10.95 -29.79 -29.39
N SER A 427 -11.24 -30.59 -30.41
CA SER A 427 -12.50 -30.50 -31.12
C SER A 427 -13.58 -31.19 -30.28
N VAL A 428 -14.78 -30.62 -30.23
CA VAL A 428 -15.93 -31.23 -29.55
C VAL A 428 -16.87 -31.74 -30.62
N GLN A 429 -17.27 -33.00 -30.52
CA GLN A 429 -18.24 -33.57 -31.44
C GLN A 429 -19.64 -33.09 -31.04
N VAL A 430 -20.23 -32.23 -31.86
CA VAL A 430 -21.61 -31.75 -31.71
C VAL A 430 -22.38 -32.23 -32.94
N ASP A 431 -23.45 -33.01 -32.73
CA ASP A 431 -24.27 -33.60 -33.80
C ASP A 431 -23.46 -34.43 -34.82
N GLY A 432 -22.44 -35.15 -34.35
CA GLY A 432 -21.58 -35.99 -35.20
C GLY A 432 -20.48 -35.23 -35.94
N VAL A 433 -20.46 -33.90 -35.88
CA VAL A 433 -19.44 -33.04 -36.51
C VAL A 433 -18.47 -32.54 -35.46
N TRP A 434 -17.17 -32.75 -35.71
CA TRP A 434 -16.11 -32.14 -34.91
C TRP A 434 -16.12 -30.63 -35.15
N LYS A 435 -16.51 -29.86 -34.14
CA LYS A 435 -16.43 -28.40 -34.15
C LYS A 435 -15.22 -27.98 -33.35
N ASP A 436 -14.42 -27.09 -33.93
CA ASP A 436 -13.36 -26.42 -33.20
C ASP A 436 -13.98 -25.50 -32.15
N ILE A 437 -13.34 -25.40 -30.98
CA ILE A 437 -13.80 -24.51 -29.91
C ILE A 437 -13.28 -23.10 -30.22
N ASP A 438 -14.21 -22.20 -30.52
CA ASP A 438 -13.98 -20.75 -30.53
C ASP A 438 -14.15 -20.21 -29.10
N TYR A 439 -13.10 -19.60 -28.56
CA TYR A 439 -13.12 -19.00 -27.22
C TYR A 439 -13.78 -17.61 -27.19
N GLY A 440 -14.19 -17.06 -28.33
CA GLY A 440 -14.76 -15.72 -28.43
C GLY A 440 -13.73 -14.62 -28.17
N ILE A 441 -12.44 -14.91 -28.31
CA ILE A 441 -11.33 -13.99 -28.09
C ILE A 441 -10.68 -13.68 -29.42
N THR A 442 -10.60 -12.40 -29.82
CA THR A 442 -9.94 -12.06 -31.09
C THR A 442 -8.42 -12.12 -30.97
N ILE A 443 -7.73 -12.49 -32.06
CA ILE A 443 -6.26 -12.43 -32.14
C ILE A 443 -5.78 -10.99 -31.97
N THR A 444 -6.55 -10.02 -32.48
CA THR A 444 -6.32 -8.58 -32.32
C THR A 444 -6.24 -8.19 -30.85
N PHE A 445 -7.16 -8.70 -30.01
CA PHE A 445 -7.18 -8.44 -28.58
C PHE A 445 -5.92 -8.95 -27.86
N ILE A 446 -5.45 -10.15 -28.19
CA ILE A 446 -4.22 -10.73 -27.61
C ILE A 446 -3.01 -9.83 -27.89
N TRP A 447 -2.85 -9.38 -29.14
CA TRP A 447 -1.73 -8.52 -29.51
C TRP A 447 -1.85 -7.12 -28.87
N CYS A 448 -3.05 -6.56 -28.82
CA CYS A 448 -3.30 -5.29 -28.12
C CYS A 448 -2.88 -5.37 -26.64
N LEU A 449 -3.26 -6.45 -25.94
CA LEU A 449 -2.83 -6.71 -24.57
C LEU A 449 -1.30 -6.85 -24.45
N ALA A 450 -0.66 -7.58 -25.36
CA ALA A 450 0.78 -7.79 -25.35
C ALA A 450 1.56 -6.48 -25.53
N PHE A 451 1.18 -5.65 -26.52
CA PHE A 451 1.83 -4.36 -26.76
C PHE A 451 1.61 -3.38 -25.62
N GLN A 452 0.42 -3.38 -25.01
CA GLN A 452 0.15 -2.58 -23.82
C GLN A 452 1.05 -3.03 -22.65
N ALA A 453 1.14 -4.34 -22.40
CA ALA A 453 1.97 -4.89 -21.32
C ALA A 453 3.45 -4.53 -21.52
N ILE A 454 3.98 -4.68 -22.74
CA ILE A 454 5.35 -4.26 -23.09
C ILE A 454 5.52 -2.74 -22.88
N GLY A 455 4.52 -1.95 -23.26
CA GLY A 455 4.47 -0.51 -23.07
C GLY A 455 4.54 -0.07 -21.61
N LEU A 456 4.17 -0.91 -20.64
CA LEU A 456 4.36 -0.66 -19.20
C LEU A 456 5.69 -1.19 -18.66
N VAL A 457 6.12 -2.37 -19.10
CA VAL A 457 7.33 -3.04 -18.57
C VAL A 457 8.60 -2.30 -18.94
N ILE A 458 8.74 -1.88 -20.21
CA ILE A 458 9.96 -1.20 -20.70
C ILE A 458 10.20 0.13 -19.95
N PRO A 459 9.23 1.07 -19.89
CA PRO A 459 9.40 2.28 -19.08
C PRO A 459 9.57 1.95 -17.60
N GLY A 460 8.87 0.91 -17.13
CA GLY A 460 8.95 0.37 -15.79
C GLY A 460 10.38 0.17 -15.31
N ILE A 461 11.13 -0.66 -16.04
CA ILE A 461 12.53 -0.99 -15.75
C ILE A 461 13.42 0.25 -15.88
N TRP A 462 13.18 1.07 -16.91
CA TRP A 462 14.04 2.21 -17.23
C TRP A 462 13.97 3.31 -16.15
N ILE A 463 12.77 3.67 -15.69
CA ILE A 463 12.56 4.71 -14.67
C ILE A 463 13.21 4.31 -13.35
N VAL A 464 13.08 3.04 -12.94
CA VAL A 464 13.74 2.50 -11.75
C VAL A 464 15.25 2.68 -11.84
N TYR A 465 15.85 2.31 -12.98
CA TYR A 465 17.29 2.46 -13.21
C TYR A 465 17.74 3.93 -13.13
N ILE A 466 16.99 4.84 -13.78
CA ILE A 466 17.27 6.27 -13.75
C ILE A 466 17.22 6.80 -12.32
N ALA A 467 16.18 6.48 -11.56
CA ALA A 467 15.99 7.00 -10.22
C ALA A 467 17.09 6.53 -9.24
N VAL A 468 17.48 5.26 -9.30
CA VAL A 468 18.63 4.73 -8.54
C VAL A 468 19.92 5.49 -8.92
N LYS A 469 20.15 5.73 -10.21
CA LYS A 469 21.33 6.47 -10.69
C LYS A 469 21.33 7.94 -10.26
N VAL A 470 20.18 8.62 -10.34
CA VAL A 470 20.04 10.05 -10.01
C VAL A 470 20.20 10.29 -8.52
N LEU A 471 19.66 9.41 -7.67
CA LEU A 471 19.77 9.54 -6.22
C LEU A 471 21.11 9.06 -5.67
N GLY A 472 21.81 8.19 -6.39
CA GLY A 472 23.06 7.57 -5.94
C GLY A 472 22.87 6.67 -4.71
N ILE A 473 21.64 6.24 -4.42
CA ILE A 473 21.31 5.34 -3.30
C ILE A 473 21.38 3.90 -3.80
N ARG A 474 22.12 3.05 -3.10
CA ARG A 474 22.22 1.62 -3.41
C ARG A 474 21.05 0.88 -2.76
N VAL A 475 20.14 0.36 -3.58
CA VAL A 475 19.10 -0.56 -3.12
C VAL A 475 19.75 -1.92 -2.84
N PRO A 476 19.61 -2.48 -1.62
CA PRO A 476 20.10 -3.83 -1.35
C PRO A 476 19.39 -4.85 -2.25
N ARG A 477 20.17 -5.69 -2.97
CA ARG A 477 19.62 -6.76 -3.84
C ARG A 477 18.62 -7.66 -3.10
N ALA A 478 18.88 -7.87 -1.81
CA ALA A 478 18.04 -8.61 -0.88
C ALA A 478 16.59 -8.13 -0.81
N TYR A 479 16.30 -6.85 -1.07
CA TYR A 479 14.94 -6.29 -1.01
C TYR A 479 14.05 -6.84 -2.13
N VAL A 480 14.63 -7.35 -3.22
CA VAL A 480 13.90 -7.96 -4.34
C VAL A 480 14.09 -9.47 -4.34
N SER A 481 15.34 -9.94 -4.21
CA SER A 481 15.67 -11.35 -4.38
C SER A 481 15.07 -12.25 -3.31
N ARG A 482 14.96 -11.79 -2.04
CA ARG A 482 14.43 -12.60 -0.94
C ARG A 482 12.91 -12.72 -1.00
N PRO A 483 12.13 -11.63 -1.17
CA PRO A 483 10.70 -11.74 -1.43
C PRO A 483 10.38 -12.61 -2.66
N ALA A 484 11.14 -12.47 -3.75
CA ALA A 484 10.95 -13.26 -4.96
C ALA A 484 11.20 -14.76 -4.74
N ALA A 485 12.28 -15.12 -4.05
CA ALA A 485 12.56 -16.50 -3.69
C ALA A 485 11.48 -17.09 -2.77
N SER A 486 11.06 -16.31 -1.75
CA SER A 486 9.98 -16.71 -0.83
C SER A 486 8.66 -16.98 -1.57
N ALA A 487 8.31 -16.10 -2.51
CA ALA A 487 7.13 -16.25 -3.35
C ALA A 487 7.22 -17.45 -4.29
N ALA A 488 8.38 -17.68 -4.93
CA ALA A 488 8.59 -18.82 -5.81
C ALA A 488 8.43 -20.16 -5.07
N ILE A 489 9.00 -20.28 -3.86
CA ILE A 489 8.84 -21.47 -3.02
C ILE A 489 7.37 -21.66 -2.62
N THR A 490 6.73 -20.58 -2.17
CA THR A 490 5.30 -20.60 -1.78
C THR A 490 4.41 -21.02 -2.93
N ALA A 491 4.60 -20.45 -4.12
CA ALA A 491 3.86 -20.83 -5.32
C ALA A 491 4.08 -22.28 -5.70
N GLY A 492 5.33 -22.77 -5.65
CA GLY A 492 5.65 -24.16 -5.93
C GLY A 492 4.92 -25.13 -5.00
N ILE A 493 4.88 -24.83 -3.69
CA ILE A 493 4.15 -25.65 -2.70
C ILE A 493 2.65 -25.61 -2.97
N LEU A 494 2.07 -24.43 -3.16
CA LEU A 494 0.63 -24.28 -3.39
C LEU A 494 0.20 -24.95 -4.70
N ALA A 495 0.93 -24.75 -5.79
CA ALA A 495 0.65 -25.38 -7.08
C ALA A 495 0.74 -26.91 -6.99
N THR A 496 1.76 -27.44 -6.30
CA THR A 496 1.89 -28.88 -6.05
C THR A 496 0.70 -29.40 -5.24
N PHE A 497 0.33 -28.71 -4.17
CA PHE A 497 -0.83 -29.08 -3.34
C PHE A 497 -2.12 -29.10 -4.15
N LYS A 498 -2.37 -28.10 -5.01
CA LYS A 498 -3.54 -28.03 -5.90
C LYS A 498 -3.63 -29.23 -6.84
N ILE A 499 -2.50 -29.71 -7.35
CA ILE A 499 -2.46 -30.82 -8.30
C ILE A 499 -2.71 -32.16 -7.60
N PHE A 500 -2.10 -32.37 -6.43
CA PHE A 500 -2.09 -33.70 -5.80
C PHE A 500 -3.15 -33.90 -4.72
N VAL A 501 -3.71 -32.82 -4.16
CA VAL A 501 -4.71 -32.91 -3.09
C VAL A 501 -6.06 -32.44 -3.65
N PRO A 502 -7.09 -33.32 -3.72
CA PRO A 502 -8.42 -32.97 -4.23
C PRO A 502 -9.23 -32.17 -3.18
N PHE A 503 -8.58 -31.21 -2.51
CA PHE A 503 -9.13 -30.48 -1.38
C PHE A 503 -10.32 -29.62 -1.78
N LYS A 504 -10.27 -29.03 -2.99
CA LYS A 504 -11.38 -28.26 -3.56
C LYS A 504 -12.61 -29.16 -3.75
N GLN A 505 -12.44 -30.32 -4.40
CA GLN A 505 -13.55 -31.27 -4.63
C GLN A 505 -14.14 -31.77 -3.30
N ILE A 506 -13.30 -32.01 -2.29
CA ILE A 506 -13.76 -32.40 -0.95
C ILE A 506 -14.64 -31.30 -0.35
N LEU A 507 -14.20 -30.03 -0.38
CA LEU A 507 -14.97 -28.92 0.19
C LEU A 507 -16.26 -28.64 -0.60
N GLU A 508 -16.22 -28.71 -1.93
CA GLU A 508 -17.40 -28.58 -2.79
C GLU A 508 -18.42 -29.71 -2.53
N SER A 509 -17.96 -30.93 -2.25
CA SER A 509 -18.84 -32.04 -1.89
C SER A 509 -19.53 -31.88 -0.53
N LEU A 510 -18.88 -31.19 0.42
CA LEU A 510 -19.37 -31.00 1.78
C LEU A 510 -20.27 -29.77 1.94
N LEU A 511 -19.98 -28.69 1.22
CA LEU A 511 -20.60 -27.37 1.41
C LEU A 511 -21.41 -26.91 0.19
N GLY A 512 -21.39 -27.68 -0.91
CA GLY A 512 -21.88 -27.25 -2.22
C GLY A 512 -20.82 -26.51 -3.02
N ILE A 513 -20.99 -26.44 -4.34
CA ILE A 513 -19.97 -25.95 -5.30
C ILE A 513 -19.52 -24.52 -4.95
N ASP A 514 -20.47 -23.59 -4.78
CA ASP A 514 -20.13 -22.18 -4.57
C ASP A 514 -19.51 -21.93 -3.19
N ALA A 515 -20.13 -22.43 -2.12
CA ALA A 515 -19.64 -22.23 -0.76
C ALA A 515 -18.33 -22.98 -0.52
N GLY A 516 -18.20 -24.20 -1.05
CA GLY A 516 -16.98 -25.00 -1.01
C GLY A 516 -15.81 -24.32 -1.73
N GLY A 517 -16.05 -23.76 -2.93
CA GLY A 517 -15.05 -23.01 -3.68
C GLY A 517 -14.57 -21.75 -2.96
N ILE A 518 -15.49 -20.99 -2.34
CA ILE A 518 -15.15 -19.79 -1.55
C ILE A 518 -14.30 -20.18 -0.34
N VAL A 519 -14.74 -21.17 0.45
CA VAL A 519 -14.02 -21.62 1.65
C VAL A 519 -12.64 -22.16 1.28
N TYR A 520 -12.54 -22.96 0.22
CA TYR A 520 -11.27 -23.44 -0.32
C TYR A 520 -10.32 -22.29 -0.63
N THR A 521 -10.80 -21.27 -1.35
CA THR A 521 -9.99 -20.13 -1.77
C THR A 521 -9.48 -19.33 -0.56
N ILE A 522 -10.34 -19.09 0.44
CA ILE A 522 -9.96 -18.40 1.68
C ILE A 522 -8.87 -19.17 2.42
N ILE A 523 -9.05 -20.48 2.61
CA ILE A 523 -8.07 -21.33 3.31
C ILE A 523 -6.73 -21.33 2.57
N MET A 524 -6.76 -21.48 1.24
CA MET A 524 -5.55 -21.54 0.42
C MET A 524 -4.80 -20.20 0.39
N VAL A 525 -5.50 -19.08 0.30
CA VAL A 525 -4.90 -17.74 0.38
C VAL A 525 -4.28 -17.53 1.76
N PHE A 526 -5.01 -17.85 2.84
CA PHE A 526 -4.49 -17.69 4.20
C PHE A 526 -3.27 -18.59 4.46
N GLY A 527 -3.35 -19.87 4.10
CA GLY A 527 -2.24 -20.82 4.20
C GLY A 527 -1.02 -20.36 3.38
N GLY A 528 -1.25 -19.85 2.18
CA GLY A 528 -0.19 -19.28 1.38
C GLY A 528 0.44 -18.03 1.98
N VAL A 529 -0.33 -17.11 2.58
CA VAL A 529 0.21 -15.92 3.25
C VAL A 529 1.10 -16.32 4.42
N LEU A 530 0.70 -17.33 5.19
CA LEU A 530 1.50 -17.87 6.28
C LEU A 530 2.80 -18.53 5.76
N LEU A 531 2.73 -19.32 4.68
CA LEU A 531 3.91 -19.91 4.04
C LEU A 531 4.87 -18.83 3.53
N TYR A 532 4.34 -17.84 2.81
CA TYR A 532 5.11 -16.71 2.30
C TYR A 532 5.85 -16.01 3.43
N LEU A 533 5.16 -15.60 4.50
CA LEU A 533 5.79 -14.96 5.66
C LEU A 533 6.84 -15.85 6.34
N THR A 534 6.60 -17.15 6.41
CA THR A 534 7.56 -18.11 6.97
C THR A 534 8.85 -18.10 6.17
N PHE A 535 8.78 -18.28 4.86
CA PHE A 535 9.95 -18.29 3.99
C PHE A 535 10.61 -16.92 3.89
N GLU A 536 9.83 -15.85 3.97
CA GLU A 536 10.36 -14.49 3.97
C GLU A 536 11.28 -14.33 5.20
N VAL A 537 10.76 -14.63 6.39
CA VAL A 537 11.51 -14.53 7.65
C VAL A 537 12.71 -15.50 7.67
N LEU A 538 12.58 -16.70 7.13
CA LEU A 538 13.69 -17.67 7.03
C LEU A 538 14.79 -17.21 6.06
N LEU A 539 14.44 -16.55 4.96
CA LEU A 539 15.39 -15.98 4.00
C LEU A 539 15.92 -14.60 4.45
N GLY A 540 15.39 -14.06 5.55
CA GLY A 540 15.79 -12.80 6.16
C GLY A 540 15.35 -11.57 5.37
N GLY A 541 14.22 -11.60 4.65
CA GLY A 541 13.70 -10.41 3.99
C GLY A 541 12.94 -9.46 4.95
N PHE A 542 12.35 -10.03 6.01
CA PHE A 542 11.49 -9.43 7.01
C PHE A 542 12.10 -9.73 8.37
N ASN A 543 12.57 -8.68 9.03
CA ASN A 543 13.32 -8.77 10.28
C ASN A 543 12.53 -8.22 11.47
N ARG A 544 13.18 -8.15 12.63
CA ARG A 544 12.56 -7.68 13.87
C ARG A 544 12.16 -6.22 13.80
N ASP A 545 13.00 -5.38 13.20
CA ASP A 545 12.70 -3.96 13.08
C ASP A 545 11.55 -3.69 12.10
N ASP A 546 11.41 -4.50 11.04
CA ASP A 546 10.22 -4.47 10.18
C ASP A 546 8.95 -4.84 10.97
N GLY A 547 9.02 -5.89 11.79
CA GLY A 547 7.93 -6.29 12.67
C GLY A 547 7.53 -5.18 13.67
N ARG A 548 8.52 -4.52 14.29
CA ARG A 548 8.29 -3.37 15.19
C ARG A 548 7.67 -2.19 14.44
N PHE A 549 8.19 -1.90 13.24
CA PHE A 549 7.67 -0.86 12.37
C PHE A 549 6.19 -1.11 12.03
N TRP A 550 5.86 -2.28 11.50
CA TRP A 550 4.49 -2.66 11.15
C TRP A 550 3.55 -2.69 12.34
N ARG A 551 4.01 -3.17 13.51
CA ARG A 551 3.23 -3.08 14.76
C ARG A 551 2.94 -1.62 15.13
N SER A 552 3.90 -0.72 14.96
CA SER A 552 3.74 0.70 15.26
C SER A 552 2.81 1.43 14.29
N VAL A 553 2.72 0.95 13.04
CA VAL A 553 1.92 1.53 11.95
C VAL A 553 0.50 0.96 11.96
N VAL A 554 0.34 -0.35 12.11
CA VAL A 554 -0.97 -1.02 12.08
C VAL A 554 -1.63 -1.06 13.46
N GLY A 555 -0.83 -1.08 14.52
CA GLY A 555 -1.35 -1.08 15.90
C GLY A 555 -2.18 0.16 16.27
N THR A 556 -2.07 1.25 15.48
CA THR A 556 -2.84 2.48 15.64
C THR A 556 -4.22 2.43 14.97
N ILE A 557 -4.52 1.41 14.16
CA ILE A 557 -5.78 1.26 13.42
C ILE A 557 -6.53 0.03 13.98
N PRO A 558 -7.56 0.20 14.83
CA PRO A 558 -8.18 -0.91 15.55
C PRO A 558 -8.74 -2.03 14.67
N LEU A 559 -9.41 -1.68 13.57
CA LEU A 559 -10.01 -2.66 12.65
C LEU A 559 -8.94 -3.47 11.91
N VAL A 560 -7.90 -2.81 11.40
CA VAL A 560 -6.80 -3.46 10.67
C VAL A 560 -5.97 -4.32 11.63
N ARG A 561 -5.75 -3.84 12.86
CA ARG A 561 -5.12 -4.63 13.93
C ARG A 561 -5.88 -5.92 14.20
N ALA A 562 -7.21 -5.88 14.25
CA ALA A 562 -8.03 -7.08 14.49
C ALA A 562 -7.94 -8.07 13.32
N LEU A 563 -8.01 -7.58 12.07
CA LEU A 563 -7.95 -8.42 10.87
C LEU A 563 -6.56 -9.05 10.64
N LEU A 564 -5.49 -8.28 10.82
CA LEU A 564 -4.11 -8.75 10.60
C LEU A 564 -3.48 -9.40 11.84
N LEU A 565 -4.23 -9.50 12.93
CA LEU A 565 -3.77 -10.07 14.18
C LEU A 565 -3.15 -11.46 14.03
N PRO A 566 -3.77 -12.40 13.30
CA PRO A 566 -3.21 -13.74 13.12
C PRO A 566 -1.90 -13.70 12.32
N VAL A 567 -1.83 -12.83 11.31
CA VAL A 567 -0.67 -12.63 10.45
C VAL A 567 0.52 -12.09 11.23
N PHE A 568 0.30 -11.10 12.12
CA PHE A 568 1.34 -10.58 12.99
C PHE A 568 1.78 -11.55 14.08
N ALA A 569 0.83 -12.33 14.64
CA ALA A 569 1.16 -13.38 15.60
C ALA A 569 2.08 -14.43 14.96
N TRP A 570 1.77 -14.83 13.71
CA TRP A 570 2.61 -15.74 12.94
C TRP A 570 3.98 -15.15 12.60
N GLY A 571 4.04 -13.91 12.09
CA GLY A 571 5.31 -13.23 11.81
C GLY A 571 6.20 -13.12 13.06
N LYS A 572 5.60 -12.78 14.22
CA LYS A 572 6.30 -12.76 15.52
C LYS A 572 6.85 -14.15 15.87
N PHE A 573 6.06 -15.21 15.67
CA PHE A 573 6.51 -16.58 15.88
C PHE A 573 7.71 -16.93 14.98
N CYS A 574 7.63 -16.66 13.68
CA CYS A 574 8.73 -16.92 12.75
C CYS A 574 10.01 -16.20 13.20
N LEU A 575 9.90 -14.91 13.55
CA LEU A 575 11.04 -14.09 14.01
C LEU A 575 11.66 -14.58 15.32
N GLN A 576 10.89 -15.27 16.17
CA GLN A 576 11.40 -15.87 17.41
C GLN A 576 12.19 -17.16 17.16
N HIS A 577 11.88 -17.89 16.09
CA HIS A 577 12.38 -19.24 15.85
C HIS A 577 13.33 -19.35 14.65
N VAL A 578 13.78 -18.23 14.05
CA VAL A 578 14.76 -18.26 12.96
C VAL A 578 16.09 -18.87 13.44
N PRO A 579 16.59 -19.94 12.78
CA PRO A 579 17.87 -20.55 13.07
C PRO A 579 19.02 -19.54 13.00
N ARG A 580 19.98 -19.66 13.93
CA ARG A 580 21.09 -18.71 14.15
C ARG A 580 21.88 -18.34 12.88
N GLY A 581 22.10 -19.30 11.97
CA GLY A 581 22.87 -19.08 10.74
C GLY A 581 22.13 -18.35 9.61
N LEU A 582 20.81 -18.13 9.74
CA LEU A 582 19.98 -17.48 8.72
C LEU A 582 19.61 -16.03 9.07
N ARG A 583 20.08 -15.52 10.21
CA ARG A 583 19.78 -14.16 10.65
C ARG A 583 20.67 -13.15 9.94
N VAL A 584 20.03 -12.11 9.43
CA VAL A 584 20.68 -10.98 8.77
C VAL A 584 20.72 -9.83 9.78
N PRO A 585 21.84 -9.07 9.87
CA PRO A 585 21.93 -7.93 10.77
C PRO A 585 20.78 -6.94 10.54
N ASP A 586 20.23 -6.43 11.64
CA ASP A 586 19.11 -5.48 11.63
C ASP A 586 19.55 -4.15 11.02
N TYR A 587 18.84 -3.71 9.99
CA TYR A 587 18.93 -2.32 9.52
C TYR A 587 18.07 -1.47 10.44
N ALA A 588 18.71 -0.70 11.32
CA ALA A 588 18.01 0.18 12.26
C ALA A 588 17.12 1.20 11.52
N TRP A 589 15.81 1.00 11.58
CA TRP A 589 14.84 1.96 11.05
C TRP A 589 14.75 3.16 11.99
N ILE A 590 15.19 4.32 11.52
CA ILE A 590 15.02 5.57 12.24
C ILE A 590 13.57 6.05 12.04
N THR A 591 12.68 5.68 12.96
CA THR A 591 11.25 6.09 12.96
C THR A 591 11.03 7.51 13.49
N SER A 592 12.07 8.16 14.02
CA SER A 592 12.06 9.54 14.49
C SER A 592 13.33 10.28 14.04
N THR A 593 13.19 11.53 13.57
CA THR A 593 14.34 12.37 13.17
C THR A 593 15.08 13.00 14.36
N ARG A 594 14.61 12.82 15.60
CA ARG A 594 15.24 13.34 16.82
C ARG A 594 15.53 12.22 17.83
N LYS A 595 16.79 12.11 18.25
CA LYS A 595 17.24 11.14 19.26
C LYS A 595 16.43 11.24 20.56
N GLU A 596 16.03 12.44 20.94
CA GLU A 596 15.18 12.72 22.11
C GLU A 596 13.74 12.17 21.93
N GLU A 597 13.16 12.31 20.74
CA GLU A 597 11.82 11.77 20.43
C GLU A 597 11.83 10.24 20.27
N MET A 598 12.96 9.63 19.88
CA MET A 598 13.15 8.18 19.91
C MET A 598 13.04 7.64 21.35
N GLY A 599 13.52 8.40 22.34
CA GLY A 599 13.34 8.08 23.76
C GLY A 599 11.92 8.36 24.28
N GLN A 600 11.23 9.37 23.74
CA GLN A 600 9.87 9.74 24.17
C GLN A 600 8.79 8.73 23.78
N GLY A 601 9.03 7.86 22.79
CA GLY A 601 8.13 6.77 22.40
C GLY A 601 8.35 5.45 23.15
N MET A 602 9.47 5.29 23.86
CA MET A 602 9.73 4.10 24.66
C MET A 602 8.90 4.15 25.94
N GLU A 603 8.25 3.04 26.28
CA GLU A 603 7.46 2.96 27.52
C GLU A 603 8.35 2.82 28.77
N PHE A 604 9.61 2.43 28.56
CA PHE A 604 10.75 2.41 29.49
C PHE A 604 12.04 2.18 28.68
N ALA A 605 13.22 2.43 29.26
CA ALA A 605 14.54 2.17 28.73
C ALA A 605 15.25 1.10 29.56
N ILE A 606 16.10 0.29 28.92
CA ILE A 606 16.89 -0.73 29.60
C ILE A 606 18.36 -0.30 29.66
N ASN A 607 18.84 -0.10 30.87
CA ASN A 607 20.25 0.11 31.18
C ASN A 607 20.79 -1.09 31.97
N ASP A 608 22.09 -1.30 31.91
CA ASP A 608 22.75 -2.28 32.78
C ASP A 608 24.21 -1.90 32.99
N ASP A 609 24.79 -2.38 34.07
CA ASP A 609 26.15 -2.06 34.50
C ASP A 609 27.18 -3.12 34.09
N PHE A 610 26.85 -4.00 33.13
CA PHE A 610 27.70 -5.12 32.74
C PHE A 610 29.10 -4.67 32.27
N SER A 611 29.19 -3.74 31.32
CA SER A 611 30.47 -3.26 30.79
C SER A 611 31.32 -2.58 31.85
N ALA A 612 30.70 -1.89 32.81
CA ALA A 612 31.43 -1.25 33.90
C ALA A 612 32.03 -2.27 34.87
N ARG A 613 31.38 -3.42 35.07
CA ARG A 613 31.85 -4.49 35.96
C ARG A 613 32.85 -5.44 35.31
N TYR A 614 32.62 -5.76 34.05
CA TYR A 614 33.27 -6.89 33.38
C TYR A 614 34.08 -6.50 32.15
N ASN A 615 34.08 -5.21 31.75
CA ASN A 615 34.76 -4.73 30.54
C ASN A 615 34.41 -5.58 29.30
N ASP A 616 33.14 -5.95 29.19
CA ASP A 616 32.58 -6.83 28.14
C ASP A 616 33.21 -8.23 28.04
N LYS A 617 33.80 -8.73 29.14
CA LYS A 617 34.40 -10.07 29.23
C LYS A 617 33.67 -10.95 30.25
N ILE A 618 33.28 -12.16 29.85
CA ILE A 618 32.69 -13.13 30.77
C ILE A 618 33.72 -14.22 31.10
N PRO A 619 34.15 -14.35 32.36
CA PRO A 619 34.99 -15.47 32.78
C PRO A 619 34.19 -16.79 32.77
N ALA A 620 34.64 -17.81 32.03
CA ALA A 620 33.90 -19.07 31.83
C ALA A 620 33.61 -19.88 33.11
N SER A 621 34.28 -19.59 34.23
CA SER A 621 34.23 -20.36 35.48
C SER A 621 33.72 -19.57 36.70
N ARG A 622 33.15 -18.38 36.51
CA ARG A 622 32.61 -17.57 37.62
C ARG A 622 31.14 -17.24 37.41
N SER A 623 30.45 -17.03 38.53
CA SER A 623 29.10 -16.47 38.52
C SER A 623 29.16 -15.04 37.99
N VAL A 624 28.33 -14.75 37.00
CA VAL A 624 28.17 -13.45 36.37
C VAL A 624 27.03 -12.73 37.08
N GLU A 625 27.30 -11.53 37.59
CA GLU A 625 26.33 -10.75 38.36
C GLU A 625 26.37 -9.27 37.97
N PHE A 626 25.27 -8.79 37.38
CA PHE A 626 25.09 -7.41 36.97
C PHE A 626 23.64 -6.97 37.20
N SER A 627 23.40 -5.68 37.16
CA SER A 627 22.09 -5.10 37.41
C SER A 627 21.50 -4.56 36.13
N VAL A 628 20.23 -4.89 35.87
CA VAL A 628 19.44 -4.34 34.78
C VAL A 628 18.49 -3.29 35.34
N SER A 629 18.69 -2.04 34.95
CA SER A 629 17.82 -0.92 35.30
C SER A 629 16.79 -0.68 34.21
N ILE A 630 15.52 -0.86 34.55
CA ILE A 630 14.37 -0.47 33.74
C ILE A 630 14.00 0.94 34.17
N THR A 631 14.22 1.94 33.31
CA THR A 631 14.03 3.37 33.62
C THR A 631 12.98 4.02 32.74
N GLY A 632 12.37 5.13 33.17
CA GLY A 632 11.33 5.83 32.42
C GLY A 632 10.00 5.05 32.27
N VAL A 633 9.62 4.23 33.26
CA VAL A 633 8.39 3.42 33.26
C VAL A 633 7.15 4.33 33.25
N LYS A 634 6.36 4.29 32.17
CA LYS A 634 5.17 5.15 32.01
C LYS A 634 3.86 4.52 32.50
N ASN A 635 3.76 3.19 32.47
CA ASN A 635 2.57 2.44 32.85
C ASN A 635 2.95 1.29 33.79
N PRO A 636 2.06 0.87 34.70
CA PRO A 636 2.29 -0.31 35.51
C PRO A 636 2.29 -1.57 34.63
N TYR A 637 3.30 -2.41 34.81
CA TYR A 637 3.42 -3.71 34.17
C TYR A 637 3.26 -4.82 35.19
N HIS A 638 2.70 -5.95 34.77
CA HIS A 638 2.38 -7.09 35.61
C HIS A 638 3.07 -8.36 35.12
N HIS A 639 3.40 -9.27 36.04
CA HIS A 639 4.06 -10.54 35.75
C HIS A 639 5.28 -10.37 34.84
N VAL A 640 6.20 -9.48 35.24
CA VAL A 640 7.40 -9.12 34.50
C VAL A 640 8.47 -10.20 34.69
N VAL A 641 9.05 -10.68 33.59
CA VAL A 641 10.13 -11.65 33.55
C VAL A 641 11.30 -11.01 32.82
N VAL A 642 12.42 -10.84 33.53
CA VAL A 642 13.68 -10.36 32.97
C VAL A 642 14.64 -11.52 32.91
N TYR A 643 15.27 -11.74 31.76
CA TYR A 643 16.21 -12.85 31.63
C TYR A 643 17.31 -12.59 30.60
N PRO A 644 18.53 -13.08 30.87
CA PRO A 644 19.63 -13.00 29.93
C PRO A 644 19.55 -14.13 28.89
N LYS A 645 20.04 -13.86 27.69
CA LYS A 645 20.37 -14.88 26.69
C LYS A 645 21.79 -14.68 26.20
N ILE A 646 22.50 -15.76 25.94
CA ILE A 646 23.76 -15.69 25.19
C ILE A 646 23.55 -16.42 23.86
N ASP A 647 23.82 -15.73 22.76
CA ASP A 647 23.53 -16.18 21.40
C ASP A 647 22.08 -16.67 21.25
N MET A 648 21.12 -15.99 21.88
CA MET A 648 19.70 -16.37 21.94
C MET A 648 19.34 -17.60 22.78
N ARG A 649 20.30 -18.27 23.43
CA ARG A 649 19.99 -19.29 24.44
C ARG A 649 19.64 -18.61 25.74
N ARG A 650 18.39 -18.77 26.16
CA ARG A 650 17.92 -18.35 27.48
C ARG A 650 18.75 -19.02 28.57
N ILE A 651 19.14 -18.25 29.57
CA ILE A 651 19.79 -18.75 30.77
C ILE A 651 18.77 -18.70 31.89
N ASP A 652 18.18 -19.86 32.18
CA ASP A 652 17.06 -19.96 33.12
C ASP A 652 17.45 -19.54 34.54
N GLU A 653 18.69 -19.80 34.93
CA GLU A 653 19.28 -19.41 36.22
C GLU A 653 19.30 -17.90 36.42
N GLY A 654 19.47 -17.13 35.33
CA GLY A 654 19.45 -15.67 35.33
C GLY A 654 18.05 -15.06 35.19
N THR A 655 17.00 -15.87 35.15
CA THR A 655 15.63 -15.38 34.99
C THR A 655 15.09 -14.86 36.32
N VAL A 656 14.73 -13.57 36.35
CA VAL A 656 14.04 -12.92 37.47
C VAL A 656 12.58 -12.70 37.10
N TYR A 657 11.68 -12.98 38.04
CA TYR A 657 10.25 -12.69 37.92
C TYR A 657 9.84 -11.65 38.96
N LEU A 658 8.99 -10.72 38.55
CA LEU A 658 8.41 -9.66 39.37
C LEU A 658 6.91 -9.60 39.10
N ASP A 659 6.09 -9.62 40.17
CA ASP A 659 4.63 -9.55 40.00
C ASP A 659 4.16 -8.23 39.40
N LYS A 660 4.86 -7.12 39.69
CA LYS A 660 4.52 -5.79 39.19
C LYS A 660 5.73 -4.87 39.14
N ILE A 661 5.78 -3.98 38.13
CA ILE A 661 6.69 -2.83 38.05
C ILE A 661 5.84 -1.58 37.82
N GLU A 662 5.95 -0.61 38.73
CA GLU A 662 5.18 0.65 38.66
C GLU A 662 6.06 1.89 38.45
N ARG A 663 7.37 1.74 38.64
CA ARG A 663 8.37 2.80 38.60
C ARG A 663 9.70 2.22 38.15
N ASP A 664 10.66 3.10 37.93
CA ASP A 664 12.04 2.73 37.62
C ASP A 664 12.55 1.70 38.64
N THR A 665 13.03 0.57 38.13
CA THR A 665 13.35 -0.60 38.93
C THR A 665 14.66 -1.19 38.46
N THR A 666 15.56 -1.45 39.39
CA THR A 666 16.83 -2.13 39.15
C THR A 666 16.73 -3.58 39.59
N ILE A 667 17.10 -4.49 38.70
CA ILE A 667 16.87 -5.93 38.82
C ILE A 667 18.23 -6.63 38.77
N PRO A 668 18.66 -7.30 39.85
CA PRO A 668 19.91 -8.04 39.84
C PRO A 668 19.75 -9.32 39.01
N ILE A 669 20.60 -9.49 38.02
CA ILE A 669 20.69 -10.72 37.21
C ILE A 669 21.96 -11.46 37.62
N LYS A 670 21.78 -12.74 37.96
CA LYS A 670 22.88 -13.62 38.35
C LYS A 670 22.75 -14.98 37.68
N PHE A 671 23.80 -15.44 37.02
CA PHE A 671 23.83 -16.79 36.43
C PHE A 671 25.24 -17.37 36.37
N MET A 672 25.32 -18.68 36.12
CA MET A 672 26.55 -19.35 35.72
C MET A 672 26.55 -19.53 34.21
N LEU A 673 27.72 -19.44 33.58
CA LEU A 673 27.80 -19.67 32.14
C LEU A 673 27.37 -21.12 31.85
N PRO A 674 26.38 -21.36 30.98
CA PRO A 674 26.01 -22.71 30.61
C PRO A 674 27.19 -23.45 29.96
N ALA A 675 27.40 -24.71 30.34
CA ALA A 675 28.51 -25.54 29.82
C ALA A 675 28.54 -25.69 28.29
N ALA A 676 27.41 -25.40 27.62
CA ALA A 676 27.27 -25.43 26.17
C ALA A 676 27.73 -24.14 25.45
N ILE A 677 28.28 -23.16 26.17
CA ILE A 677 28.86 -21.93 25.62
C ILE A 677 30.38 -22.06 25.66
N HIS A 678 31.01 -21.98 24.49
CA HIS A 678 32.45 -22.12 24.34
C HIS A 678 33.15 -20.76 24.50
N PRO A 679 34.47 -20.72 24.75
CA PRO A 679 35.24 -19.49 24.69
C PRO A 679 35.16 -18.84 23.30
N GLY A 680 35.05 -17.52 23.24
CA GLY A 680 34.89 -16.79 21.98
C GLY A 680 34.10 -15.49 22.10
N HIS A 681 33.70 -14.93 20.96
CA HIS A 681 32.83 -13.75 20.90
C HIS A 681 31.37 -14.17 20.82
N HIS A 682 30.55 -13.59 21.71
CA HIS A 682 29.15 -13.92 21.86
C HIS A 682 28.30 -12.66 21.96
N GLU A 683 27.00 -12.81 21.72
CA GLU A 683 26.02 -11.76 21.94
C GLU A 683 25.25 -12.04 23.24
N LEU A 684 25.40 -11.15 24.22
CA LEU A 684 24.58 -11.12 25.42
C LEU A 684 23.34 -10.26 25.17
N TYR A 685 22.18 -10.87 25.38
CA TYR A 685 20.88 -10.25 25.25
C TYR A 685 20.24 -10.14 26.63
N ILE A 686 19.54 -9.04 26.87
CA ILE A 686 18.66 -8.88 28.03
C ILE A 686 17.25 -8.71 27.49
N ASP A 687 16.37 -9.65 27.82
CA ASP A 687 14.97 -9.65 27.40
C ASP A 687 14.04 -9.37 28.58
N VAL A 688 12.97 -8.62 28.33
CA VAL A 688 11.91 -8.32 29.30
C VAL A 688 10.53 -8.67 28.74
N GLU A 689 9.91 -9.71 29.32
CA GLU A 689 8.54 -10.14 29.05
C GLU A 689 7.60 -9.66 30.16
N MET A 690 6.39 -9.21 29.84
CA MET A 690 5.49 -8.62 30.82
C MET A 690 4.04 -8.58 30.33
N PHE A 691 3.10 -8.17 31.18
CA PHE A 691 1.72 -7.87 30.82
C PHE A 691 1.36 -6.42 31.11
N THR A 692 0.45 -5.88 30.31
CA THR A 692 -0.14 -4.56 30.54
C THR A 692 -1.29 -4.58 31.57
N ALA A 693 -1.68 -5.75 32.06
CA ALA A 693 -2.70 -5.93 33.10
C ALA A 693 -2.43 -7.21 33.90
N SER A 694 -2.82 -7.22 35.17
CA SER A 694 -2.73 -8.42 36.02
C SER A 694 -3.62 -9.54 35.48
N LYS A 695 -3.13 -10.78 35.55
CA LYS A 695 -3.87 -11.98 35.16
C LYS A 695 -4.13 -12.90 36.35
N PRO A 696 -5.40 -13.24 36.62
CA PRO A 696 -5.75 -14.17 37.68
C PRO A 696 -5.04 -15.52 37.49
N GLY A 697 -4.34 -15.99 38.52
CA GLY A 697 -3.63 -17.27 38.50
C GLY A 697 -2.38 -17.31 37.63
N MET A 698 -1.78 -16.17 37.29
CA MET A 698 -0.46 -16.13 36.64
C MET A 698 0.64 -15.99 37.70
N ASP A 699 1.58 -16.94 37.73
CA ASP A 699 2.72 -16.99 38.65
C ASP A 699 4.04 -17.20 37.88
N ALA A 700 5.16 -17.18 38.61
CA ALA A 700 6.49 -17.33 38.04
C ALA A 700 6.65 -18.63 37.22
N ASP A 701 6.10 -19.75 37.70
CA ASP A 701 6.23 -21.06 37.06
C ASP A 701 5.35 -21.18 35.82
N ARG A 702 4.12 -20.65 35.85
CA ARG A 702 3.23 -20.58 34.68
C ARG A 702 3.79 -19.65 33.62
N MET A 703 4.42 -18.54 34.01
CA MET A 703 5.13 -17.68 33.05
C MET A 703 6.31 -18.40 32.40
N LYS A 704 7.12 -19.12 33.18
CA LYS A 704 8.27 -19.91 32.68
C LYS A 704 7.84 -21.07 31.77
N ARG A 705 6.81 -21.83 32.16
CA ARG A 705 6.35 -23.07 31.48
C ARG A 705 5.21 -22.87 30.48
N ARG A 706 4.81 -21.61 30.23
CA ARG A 706 3.69 -21.29 29.35
C ARG A 706 3.86 -21.91 27.97
N ALA A 707 2.88 -22.70 27.54
CA ALA A 707 2.87 -23.31 26.22
C ALA A 707 2.95 -22.23 25.13
N TRP A 708 3.77 -22.47 24.11
CA TRP A 708 4.12 -21.51 23.06
C TRP A 708 2.89 -20.95 22.33
N ILE A 709 1.87 -21.77 22.07
CA ILE A 709 0.59 -21.35 21.47
C ILE A 709 -0.09 -20.29 22.34
N SER A 710 -0.11 -20.48 23.66
CA SER A 710 -0.74 -19.52 24.58
C SER A 710 0.01 -18.18 24.66
N ARG A 711 1.33 -18.16 24.38
CA ARG A 711 2.13 -16.92 24.30
C ARG A 711 1.88 -16.17 22.99
N ALA A 712 1.62 -16.88 21.89
CA ALA A 712 1.38 -16.31 20.57
C ALA A 712 0.01 -15.62 20.46
N PHE A 713 -1.01 -16.10 21.18
CA PHE A 713 -2.39 -15.60 21.11
C PHE A 713 -2.81 -14.70 22.29
N ASP A 714 -1.89 -14.32 23.17
CA ASP A 714 -2.20 -13.46 24.32
C ASP A 714 -1.78 -12.02 24.11
N PHE A 715 -2.74 -11.17 23.71
CA PHE A 715 -2.47 -9.79 23.28
C PHE A 715 -2.25 -8.78 24.41
N SER A 716 -2.46 -9.19 25.65
CA SER A 716 -2.05 -8.42 26.84
C SER A 716 -0.58 -8.64 27.21
N PHE A 717 0.07 -9.61 26.55
CA PHE A 717 1.47 -9.93 26.71
C PHE A 717 2.33 -8.95 25.89
N ALA A 718 3.07 -8.10 26.61
CA ALA A 718 4.03 -7.16 26.09
C ALA A 718 5.44 -7.77 26.17
N TRP A 719 6.16 -7.74 25.06
CA TRP A 719 7.59 -8.09 25.01
C TRP A 719 8.30 -6.86 24.48
N PHE A 720 9.16 -6.26 25.30
CA PHE A 720 9.77 -4.96 25.02
C PHE A 720 11.28 -4.98 25.26
N ASP A 721 11.95 -4.25 24.37
CA ASP A 721 13.36 -3.87 24.31
C ASP A 721 14.37 -4.99 24.61
N GLU A 722 15.01 -5.47 23.55
CA GLU A 722 16.12 -6.43 23.63
C GLU A 722 17.40 -5.61 23.63
N LYS A 723 18.12 -5.60 24.75
CA LYS A 723 19.43 -4.95 24.79
C LYS A 723 20.50 -5.96 24.41
N ILE A 724 21.17 -5.70 23.29
CA ILE A 724 22.22 -6.55 22.74
C ILE A 724 23.59 -5.96 23.11
N ARG A 725 24.48 -6.81 23.61
CA ARG A 725 25.89 -6.50 23.89
C ARG A 725 26.80 -7.56 23.28
N TYR A 726 27.92 -7.12 22.73
CA TYR A 726 28.97 -8.02 22.27
C TYR A 726 29.91 -8.28 23.45
N VAL A 727 30.05 -9.55 23.83
CA VAL A 727 30.86 -9.97 24.97
C VAL A 727 31.87 -11.03 24.53
N THR A 728 33.01 -11.08 25.21
CA THR A 728 34.01 -12.11 25.00
C THR A 728 33.97 -13.10 26.16
N VAL A 729 33.67 -14.36 25.90
CA VAL A 729 33.76 -15.43 26.89
C VAL A 729 35.21 -15.93 26.91
N GLU A 730 35.87 -15.76 28.05
CA GLU A 730 37.28 -16.14 28.29
C GLU A 730 37.41 -17.52 28.95
#